data_AF-A0A8S4G7E2-F1
#
_entry.id   AF-A0A8S4G7E2-F1
#
_cell.length_a   1.000
_cell.length_b   1.000
_cell.length_c   1.000
_cell.angle_alpha   90.00
_cell.angle_beta   90.00
_cell.angle_gamma   90.00
#
_symmetry.space_group_name_H-M   'P 1'
#
loop_
_entity.id
_entity.type
_entity.pdbx_description
1 polymer ?
#
loop_
_entity_poly.entity_id
_entity_poly.type
_entity_poly.pdbx_seq_one_letter_code
_entity_poly.pdbx_strand_id
1 'polypeptide(L)'
;MKCSCKNSTVEGGECNEAVATTANTPTRISEPTTRTPRGGAPHRPLRVTRGEAGRHGRRNYKAPQDRRSGTIRQLQLRRLISSHPLILPSLPTKVSCNNVNSFFVNIGKNLADDLIKSSQSARVCPSLTPPSTTSSFALIHTDPDEIITAIRSLKPHAATGGDGISSVVLKRYSNHLAPILSHIFNLCFEHGVFPSALKKAIIHPIFKSGDRSSPNNYRPIAVLPSLSKILERLINWRFLPYLENNNLISPNQFGFRRNISTSDALLRLTNTIVNHLNNNKKALAIFLDLAKAFDTVPIPALLNKLSLIGVRGAQHVFFRSYLSERLQMVKIGECLSDELEISYGVPQGSILGPILFLVFINDLCNISLTNGSIITYADDTVLLFDANTWIDIQVTAQTGFNTIHNWLLVVAAVKSLKPGKAPGIDNIHVDMLRADAPMSATLLFPLLTRIWEAGQVPAEWKQGLLVKVPKKGDPSRCDNWRGITLLPAAAKVLAKILLNRIAPKVAVTLRDEQAGFRPGRSCTDHTNTLRVLIEQCVEWQSELFLAFVDFEKAFDTVKWTALWSSLQRRGIPACIIQVIRSLYEGSTCRVVHEKELGAPIRISAGVKQGCLLSPLLFVILLDDVMRNVVAIPRGISWASGVLEDLDYADDIVLISPTLDLLQEKLAHLQEEARVMGLRINRRKTVDMRIKAKTSDALILDDQRLDSVDAFTYLGSTVTRQGGADEDIESRIKKAKAAFAQLKPVWDSNVLTRRIKISLFDSIVKSVLLFGCETWRVTKGLTNKLQVFVNKSLRSILRVFWPKTIRNEDLWKLCRQSPIGKEIAKRKWRWIGHTVRRGATNAATIAFDWRPPNGKRARGRPVQTWRRSVENELRAAGLSWSEAKSTAEDRRKWRTLVETLCTSGVP
;
A
#
# COMPACT_ATOMS: atom_id res chain seq x y z
N MET A 1 -13.49 64.19 -2.46
CA MET A 1 -13.82 64.50 -3.88
C MET A 1 -14.85 63.46 -4.34
N LYS A 2 -16.09 63.87 -4.64
CA LYS A 2 -16.67 64.00 -6.01
C LYS A 2 -16.55 62.71 -6.86
N CYS A 3 -17.58 62.11 -7.47
CA CYS A 3 -19.03 62.39 -7.60
C CYS A 3 -19.78 61.06 -7.90
N SER A 4 -21.03 60.85 -7.45
CA SER A 4 -22.32 60.94 -8.21
C SER A 4 -22.41 59.98 -9.43
N CYS A 5 -23.45 59.15 -9.63
CA CYS A 5 -24.92 59.39 -9.61
C CYS A 5 -25.71 58.15 -9.09
N LYS A 6 -26.80 58.28 -8.32
CA LYS A 6 -28.24 58.47 -8.72
C LYS A 6 -28.78 57.34 -9.64
N ASN A 7 -29.99 56.79 -9.53
CA ASN A 7 -31.22 57.01 -8.71
C ASN A 7 -32.12 55.73 -8.87
N SER A 8 -33.26 55.45 -8.19
CA SER A 8 -33.85 55.85 -6.89
C SER A 8 -35.23 55.18 -6.69
N THR A 9 -35.56 54.71 -5.47
CA THR A 9 -36.94 54.57 -4.87
C THR A 9 -37.95 53.62 -5.60
N VAL A 10 -39.01 53.06 -5.00
CA VAL A 10 -39.95 53.51 -3.92
C VAL A 10 -40.43 52.31 -3.05
N GLU A 11 -40.78 52.65 -1.81
CA GLU A 11 -41.70 52.07 -0.78
C GLU A 11 -42.78 51.05 -1.23
N GLY A 12 -43.45 50.28 -0.36
CA GLY A 12 -43.49 50.19 1.11
C GLY A 12 -44.78 49.46 1.56
N GLY A 13 -45.03 49.34 2.88
CA GLY A 13 -46.30 48.84 3.43
C GLY A 13 -46.17 47.82 4.56
N GLU A 14 -46.56 48.22 5.78
CA GLU A 14 -46.51 47.42 7.02
C GLU A 14 -47.88 46.84 7.41
N CYS A 15 -47.88 46.16 8.58
CA CYS A 15 -48.96 46.06 9.58
C CYS A 15 -49.94 44.86 9.56
N ASN A 16 -49.86 44.11 10.68
CA ASN A 16 -50.96 43.76 11.60
C ASN A 16 -52.08 42.78 11.15
N GLU A 17 -52.79 42.07 12.02
CA GLU A 17 -52.57 41.47 13.36
C GLU A 17 -53.80 40.53 13.63
N ALA A 18 -53.84 39.79 14.76
CA ALA A 18 -54.98 38.99 15.27
C ALA A 18 -55.46 37.78 14.40
N VAL A 19 -55.47 36.52 14.85
CA VAL A 19 -56.14 35.87 16.01
C VAL A 19 -57.67 35.74 15.86
N ALA A 20 -58.17 34.50 15.62
CA ALA A 20 -59.25 33.85 16.39
C ALA A 20 -59.67 32.46 15.85
N THR A 21 -59.97 31.56 16.80
CA THR A 21 -60.91 30.40 16.85
C THR A 21 -61.91 30.15 15.67
N THR A 22 -62.44 28.95 15.38
CA THR A 22 -62.83 27.80 16.24
C THR A 22 -63.07 26.51 15.42
N ALA A 23 -63.37 25.37 16.08
CA ALA A 23 -63.59 24.05 15.47
C ALA A 23 -65.00 23.81 14.88
N ASN A 24 -65.13 22.81 13.99
CA ASN A 24 -66.11 21.70 14.12
C ASN A 24 -66.00 20.61 13.02
N THR A 25 -66.15 19.36 13.45
CA THR A 25 -66.41 18.11 12.68
C THR A 25 -67.86 17.67 12.94
N PRO A 26 -68.39 16.51 12.45
CA PRO A 26 -68.15 15.75 11.20
C PRO A 26 -69.49 15.39 10.48
N THR A 27 -69.45 14.61 9.39
CA THR A 27 -70.57 13.70 9.01
C THR A 27 -70.08 12.51 8.16
N ARG A 28 -70.91 11.47 7.98
CA ARG A 28 -70.49 10.07 7.74
C ARG A 28 -71.54 9.31 6.88
N ILE A 29 -71.11 8.23 6.21
CA ILE A 29 -71.91 7.07 5.69
C ILE A 29 -72.50 7.16 4.26
N SER A 30 -72.11 6.22 3.37
CA SER A 30 -73.01 5.19 2.78
C SER A 30 -72.30 4.26 1.78
N GLU A 31 -72.37 2.93 1.98
CA GLU A 31 -72.19 1.91 0.92
C GLU A 31 -73.53 1.70 0.15
N PRO A 32 -73.56 0.94 -0.97
CA PRO A 32 -74.05 -0.45 -0.84
C PRO A 32 -73.43 -1.49 -1.83
N THR A 33 -73.98 -2.71 -1.77
CA THR A 33 -73.37 -4.01 -2.14
C THR A 33 -73.83 -4.70 -3.45
N THR A 34 -72.90 -5.41 -4.10
CA THR A 34 -73.02 -6.73 -4.82
C THR A 34 -74.18 -7.05 -5.79
N ARG A 35 -73.84 -7.59 -6.98
CA ARG A 35 -74.45 -8.80 -7.61
C ARG A 35 -73.64 -9.34 -8.81
N THR A 36 -73.68 -10.65 -9.03
CA THR A 36 -73.20 -11.36 -10.25
C THR A 36 -74.35 -12.21 -10.84
N PRO A 37 -74.29 -12.62 -12.13
CA PRO A 37 -74.14 -14.06 -12.41
C PRO A 37 -73.44 -14.47 -13.74
N ARG A 38 -72.97 -15.74 -13.80
CA ARG A 38 -72.91 -16.76 -14.90
C ARG A 38 -72.72 -16.29 -16.38
N GLY A 39 -71.96 -16.96 -17.27
CA GLY A 39 -71.15 -18.19 -17.22
C GLY A 39 -70.84 -18.71 -18.66
N GLY A 40 -70.02 -19.76 -18.82
CA GLY A 40 -69.86 -20.50 -20.09
C GLY A 40 -68.48 -20.49 -20.78
N ALA A 41 -68.05 -21.66 -21.24
CA ALA A 41 -66.92 -21.93 -22.15
C ALA A 41 -67.47 -22.83 -23.32
N PRO A 42 -66.70 -23.39 -24.29
CA PRO A 42 -65.24 -23.37 -24.54
C PRO A 42 -64.84 -23.21 -26.05
N HIS A 43 -63.57 -23.54 -26.36
CA HIS A 43 -62.98 -23.94 -27.68
C HIS A 43 -62.14 -22.97 -28.55
N ARG A 44 -60.97 -23.55 -28.93
CA ARG A 44 -59.93 -23.20 -29.93
C ARG A 44 -60.46 -23.23 -31.40
N PRO A 45 -59.60 -23.01 -32.44
CA PRO A 45 -58.57 -21.98 -32.65
C PRO A 45 -58.64 -21.38 -34.09
N LEU A 46 -57.76 -20.44 -34.45
CA LEU A 46 -57.48 -20.15 -35.88
C LEU A 46 -55.98 -20.22 -36.21
N ARG A 47 -55.70 -20.91 -37.32
CA ARG A 47 -54.42 -21.10 -38.02
C ARG A 47 -54.60 -20.34 -39.36
N VAL A 48 -53.62 -19.66 -39.92
CA VAL A 48 -52.67 -20.08 -40.98
C VAL A 48 -52.09 -18.72 -41.46
N THR A 49 -50.79 -18.51 -41.66
CA THR A 49 -50.05 -18.78 -42.91
C THR A 49 -48.53 -18.90 -42.69
N ARG A 50 -47.86 -19.64 -43.59
CA ARG A 50 -46.40 -19.63 -43.76
C ARG A 50 -46.04 -18.72 -44.95
N GLY A 51 -44.90 -18.06 -44.85
CA GLY A 51 -44.16 -17.49 -45.98
C GLY A 51 -42.65 -17.59 -45.69
N GLU A 52 -41.90 -18.19 -46.59
CA GLU A 52 -40.43 -18.24 -46.59
C GLU A 52 -39.91 -17.00 -47.37
N ALA A 53 -38.64 -16.58 -47.40
CA ALA A 53 -37.39 -17.07 -46.83
C ALA A 53 -36.45 -15.88 -46.56
N GLY A 54 -35.43 -16.04 -45.71
CA GLY A 54 -34.41 -15.00 -45.47
C GLY A 54 -33.32 -15.47 -44.51
N ARG A 55 -32.27 -16.11 -45.03
CA ARG A 55 -31.19 -16.67 -44.22
C ARG A 55 -30.33 -15.56 -43.60
N HIS A 56 -30.05 -15.62 -42.30
CA HIS A 56 -28.69 -15.45 -41.72
C HIS A 56 -28.66 -15.82 -40.20
N GLY A 57 -27.70 -16.64 -39.78
CA GLY A 57 -27.10 -16.56 -38.43
C GLY A 57 -27.87 -17.00 -37.17
N ARG A 58 -28.52 -18.16 -37.10
CA ARG A 58 -28.93 -18.73 -35.78
C ARG A 58 -27.73 -19.24 -34.97
N ARG A 59 -27.30 -18.51 -33.93
CA ARG A 59 -26.65 -19.13 -32.75
C ARG A 59 -27.69 -19.28 -31.63
N ASN A 60 -28.01 -20.52 -31.29
CA ASN A 60 -28.96 -20.85 -30.22
C ASN A 60 -28.42 -20.39 -28.86
N TYR A 61 -29.00 -19.34 -28.28
CA TYR A 61 -28.92 -19.11 -26.83
C TYR A 61 -29.77 -20.16 -26.12
N LYS A 62 -29.13 -21.28 -25.72
CA LYS A 62 -29.69 -22.15 -24.67
C LYS A 62 -29.68 -21.37 -23.37
N ALA A 63 -30.86 -20.95 -22.89
CA ALA A 63 -31.00 -20.41 -21.55
C ALA A 63 -30.61 -21.48 -20.51
N PRO A 64 -29.63 -21.23 -19.61
CA PRO A 64 -29.34 -22.14 -18.53
C PRO A 64 -30.42 -22.00 -17.44
N GLN A 65 -31.37 -22.93 -17.42
CA GLN A 65 -32.20 -23.15 -16.24
C GLN A 65 -31.34 -23.72 -15.11
N ASP A 66 -30.66 -22.86 -14.33
CA ASP A 66 -30.48 -23.11 -12.89
C ASP A 66 -30.01 -21.87 -12.11
N ARG A 67 -30.98 -21.16 -11.51
CA ARG A 67 -30.76 -20.22 -10.39
C ARG A 67 -31.90 -20.37 -9.39
N ARG A 68 -31.88 -21.44 -8.59
CA ARG A 68 -32.73 -21.56 -7.40
C ARG A 68 -31.95 -21.21 -6.13
N SER A 69 -32.65 -20.55 -5.20
CA SER A 69 -32.11 -19.79 -4.07
C SER A 69 -31.53 -20.65 -2.93
N GLY A 70 -30.88 -19.98 -1.97
CA GLY A 70 -29.92 -20.56 -1.03
C GLY A 70 -30.40 -21.65 -0.05
N THR A 71 -31.67 -22.03 -0.04
CA THR A 71 -32.24 -22.95 0.95
C THR A 71 -32.04 -24.44 0.61
N ILE A 72 -31.83 -24.80 -0.66
CA ILE A 72 -31.81 -26.21 -1.13
C ILE A 72 -30.40 -26.87 -1.06
N ARG A 73 -29.35 -26.13 -0.70
CA ARG A 73 -27.96 -26.61 -0.82
C ARG A 73 -27.52 -27.78 0.09
N GLN A 74 -28.25 -28.13 1.15
CA GLN A 74 -27.82 -29.23 2.03
C GLN A 74 -28.30 -30.62 1.62
N LEU A 75 -29.45 -30.75 0.94
CA LEU A 75 -29.88 -32.03 0.36
C LEU A 75 -28.96 -32.46 -0.81
N GLN A 76 -28.38 -31.49 -1.53
CA GLN A 76 -27.41 -31.77 -2.58
C GLN A 76 -26.03 -32.21 -2.07
N LEU A 77 -25.62 -31.83 -0.85
CA LEU A 77 -24.26 -32.11 -0.36
C LEU A 77 -23.99 -33.63 -0.32
N ARG A 78 -24.97 -34.43 0.12
CA ARG A 78 -24.83 -35.91 0.18
C ARG A 78 -24.83 -36.55 -1.21
N ARG A 79 -25.68 -36.07 -2.14
CA ARG A 79 -25.70 -36.56 -3.55
C ARG A 79 -24.43 -36.19 -4.32
N LEU A 80 -23.82 -35.02 -4.06
CA LEU A 80 -22.55 -34.63 -4.68
C LEU A 80 -21.35 -35.39 -4.13
N ILE A 81 -21.34 -35.70 -2.82
CA ILE A 81 -20.28 -36.51 -2.21
C ILE A 81 -20.35 -37.98 -2.67
N SER A 82 -21.54 -38.51 -3.01
CA SER A 82 -21.71 -39.94 -3.31
C SER A 82 -21.80 -40.34 -4.78
N SER A 83 -21.79 -39.40 -5.75
CA SER A 83 -22.12 -39.74 -7.16
C SER A 83 -21.07 -39.39 -8.22
N HIS A 84 -20.03 -38.60 -7.91
CA HIS A 84 -18.97 -38.28 -8.87
C HIS A 84 -17.61 -38.19 -8.16
N PRO A 85 -16.67 -39.13 -8.39
CA PRO A 85 -15.30 -38.96 -7.93
C PRO A 85 -14.66 -37.74 -8.60
N LEU A 86 -13.87 -37.00 -7.83
CA LEU A 86 -13.11 -35.84 -8.30
C LEU A 86 -12.04 -36.27 -9.30
N ILE A 87 -12.34 -36.18 -10.61
CA ILE A 87 -11.32 -36.22 -11.66
C ILE A 87 -10.59 -34.87 -11.66
N LEU A 88 -9.64 -34.73 -10.73
CA LEU A 88 -8.39 -34.02 -11.02
C LEU A 88 -7.53 -34.94 -11.91
N PRO A 89 -6.69 -34.44 -12.83
CA PRO A 89 -5.92 -35.28 -13.77
C PRO A 89 -4.82 -36.16 -13.14
N SER A 90 -4.81 -36.32 -11.82
CA SER A 90 -3.96 -37.23 -11.05
C SER A 90 -4.59 -37.45 -9.67
N LEU A 91 -4.28 -38.59 -9.03
CA LEU A 91 -4.70 -38.91 -7.66
C LEU A 91 -4.37 -37.74 -6.71
N PRO A 92 -5.31 -37.28 -5.85
CA PRO A 92 -5.08 -36.13 -4.99
C PRO A 92 -4.02 -36.44 -3.92
N THR A 93 -2.78 -36.00 -4.17
CA THR A 93 -1.67 -36.15 -3.24
C THR A 93 -1.77 -35.14 -2.07
N LYS A 94 -1.09 -35.44 -0.95
CA LYS A 94 -1.00 -34.51 0.19
C LYS A 94 -0.43 -33.15 -0.21
N VAL A 95 0.47 -33.12 -1.19
CA VAL A 95 1.01 -31.89 -1.80
C VAL A 95 -0.10 -31.05 -2.45
N SER A 96 -1.04 -31.67 -3.16
CA SER A 96 -2.19 -30.98 -3.77
C SER A 96 -3.09 -30.33 -2.70
N CYS A 97 -3.42 -31.07 -1.63
CA CYS A 97 -4.23 -30.53 -0.52
C CYS A 97 -3.52 -29.38 0.22
N ASN A 98 -2.20 -29.49 0.44
CA ASN A 98 -1.40 -28.42 1.06
C ASN A 98 -1.33 -27.16 0.17
N ASN A 99 -1.20 -27.32 -1.16
CA ASN A 99 -1.21 -26.20 -2.10
C ASN A 99 -2.57 -25.47 -2.08
N VAL A 100 -3.68 -26.21 -2.06
CA VAL A 100 -5.04 -25.63 -1.96
C VAL A 100 -5.27 -24.98 -0.60
N ASN A 101 -4.78 -25.57 0.50
CA ASN A 101 -4.88 -24.96 1.84
C ASN A 101 -4.09 -23.64 1.91
N SER A 102 -2.82 -23.66 1.49
CA SER A 102 -1.97 -22.48 1.42
C SER A 102 -2.57 -21.38 0.54
N PHE A 103 -3.21 -21.74 -0.57
CA PHE A 103 -3.94 -20.80 -1.41
C PHE A 103 -5.11 -20.13 -0.65
N PHE A 104 -5.99 -20.90 -0.01
CA PHE A 104 -7.14 -20.33 0.71
C PHE A 104 -6.74 -19.48 1.93
N VAL A 105 -5.71 -19.88 2.69
CA VAL A 105 -5.21 -19.06 3.82
C VAL A 105 -4.66 -17.71 3.36
N ASN A 106 -3.94 -17.68 2.23
CA ASN A 106 -3.25 -16.47 1.80
C ASN A 106 -4.07 -15.57 0.85
N ILE A 107 -5.24 -16.01 0.35
CA ILE A 107 -6.00 -15.28 -0.68
C ILE A 107 -6.37 -13.85 -0.24
N GLY A 108 -6.88 -13.68 0.99
CA GLY A 108 -7.28 -12.37 1.52
C GLY A 108 -6.10 -11.41 1.71
N LYS A 109 -4.97 -11.95 2.15
CA LYS A 109 -3.72 -11.20 2.33
C LYS A 109 -3.12 -10.75 1.00
N ASN A 110 -3.04 -11.65 0.02
CA ASN A 110 -2.51 -11.35 -1.31
C ASN A 110 -3.34 -10.27 -2.02
N LEU A 111 -4.69 -10.38 -1.97
CA LEU A 111 -5.59 -9.37 -2.52
C LEU A 111 -5.41 -7.99 -1.86
N ALA A 112 -5.21 -7.96 -0.53
CA ALA A 112 -4.94 -6.72 0.19
C ALA A 112 -3.60 -6.06 -0.22
N ASP A 113 -2.56 -6.87 -0.48
CA ASP A 113 -1.24 -6.38 -0.92
C ASP A 113 -1.25 -5.88 -2.38
N ASP A 114 -2.12 -6.41 -3.25
CA ASP A 114 -2.23 -5.98 -4.66
C ASP A 114 -3.04 -4.70 -4.83
N LEU A 115 -4.11 -4.49 -4.05
CA LEU A 115 -4.93 -3.26 -4.08
C LEU A 115 -4.14 -1.98 -3.78
N ILE A 116 -3.01 -2.07 -3.07
CA ILE A 116 -2.14 -0.94 -2.73
C ILE A 116 -1.43 -0.37 -3.98
N LYS A 117 -1.41 -1.10 -5.10
CA LYS A 117 -0.58 -0.81 -6.29
C LYS A 117 -1.30 -0.07 -7.42
N SER A 118 -2.64 -0.05 -7.47
CA SER A 118 -3.40 0.17 -8.73
C SER A 118 -4.25 1.45 -8.82
N SER A 119 -4.36 2.25 -7.77
CA SER A 119 -5.38 3.31 -7.66
C SER A 119 -5.08 4.65 -8.37
N GLN A 120 -5.91 5.03 -9.37
CA GLN A 120 -5.95 6.37 -10.00
C GLN A 120 -7.33 7.08 -9.87
N SER A 121 -7.31 8.42 -9.94
CA SER A 121 -8.37 9.46 -10.07
C SER A 121 -9.88 9.09 -10.14
N ALA A 122 -10.76 9.80 -9.38
CA ALA A 122 -11.76 10.77 -9.91
C ALA A 122 -12.82 11.31 -8.89
N ARG A 123 -12.80 12.63 -8.59
CA ARG A 123 -13.78 13.59 -7.97
C ARG A 123 -15.10 13.17 -7.23
N VAL A 124 -15.24 13.66 -5.97
CA VAL A 124 -16.35 14.43 -5.31
C VAL A 124 -17.73 13.81 -4.94
N CYS A 125 -18.31 14.32 -3.81
CA CYS A 125 -19.64 14.14 -3.16
C CYS A 125 -19.93 12.79 -2.44
N PRO A 126 -20.91 12.70 -1.51
CA PRO A 126 -21.29 13.63 -0.43
C PRO A 126 -21.01 13.02 0.98
N SER A 127 -21.48 13.65 2.06
CA SER A 127 -21.03 13.41 3.44
C SER A 127 -21.68 12.24 4.20
N LEU A 128 -20.93 11.62 5.13
CA LEU A 128 -21.42 10.59 6.05
C LEU A 128 -20.95 10.84 7.48
N THR A 129 -21.87 10.74 8.43
CA THR A 129 -21.59 10.59 9.86
C THR A 129 -21.77 9.12 10.26
N PRO A 130 -20.81 8.51 10.98
CA PRO A 130 -20.94 7.14 11.42
C PRO A 130 -21.82 7.03 12.68
N PRO A 131 -22.62 5.97 12.84
CA PRO A 131 -23.37 5.73 14.07
C PRO A 131 -22.42 5.39 15.22
N SER A 132 -22.61 6.04 16.37
CA SER A 132 -21.94 5.71 17.63
C SER A 132 -22.99 5.59 18.72
N THR A 133 -22.92 4.53 19.53
CA THR A 133 -23.97 4.22 20.51
C THR A 133 -23.44 4.23 21.95
N THR A 134 -24.24 4.80 22.84
CA THR A 134 -24.02 4.75 24.29
C THR A 134 -24.38 3.37 24.87
N SER A 135 -25.38 2.69 24.30
CA SER A 135 -25.76 1.32 24.66
C SER A 135 -24.60 0.33 24.53
N SER A 136 -24.58 -0.67 25.42
CA SER A 136 -23.56 -1.72 25.45
C SER A 136 -24.18 -3.09 25.16
N PHE A 137 -23.47 -3.94 24.43
CA PHE A 137 -23.87 -5.33 24.20
C PHE A 137 -23.48 -6.21 25.38
N ALA A 138 -24.42 -7.03 25.87
CA ALA A 138 -24.20 -7.99 26.96
C ALA A 138 -24.52 -9.43 26.51
N LEU A 139 -23.68 -10.37 26.94
CA LEU A 139 -23.95 -11.81 26.84
C LEU A 139 -24.62 -12.27 28.14
N ILE A 140 -25.95 -12.27 28.16
CA ILE A 140 -26.75 -12.83 29.25
C ILE A 140 -26.54 -14.34 29.28
N HIS A 141 -26.55 -14.96 30.47
CA HIS A 141 -26.39 -16.41 30.64
C HIS A 141 -27.44 -17.22 29.88
N THR A 142 -27.14 -18.50 29.65
CA THR A 142 -27.98 -19.48 28.95
C THR A 142 -28.39 -20.60 29.90
N ASP A 143 -29.65 -21.01 29.81
CA ASP A 143 -30.22 -22.12 30.57
C ASP A 143 -30.22 -23.44 29.75
N PRO A 144 -30.49 -24.60 30.39
CA PRO A 144 -30.53 -25.88 29.69
C PRO A 144 -31.60 -25.97 28.58
N ASP A 145 -32.77 -25.32 28.72
CA ASP A 145 -33.86 -25.40 27.73
C ASP A 145 -33.56 -24.58 26.47
N GLU A 146 -32.90 -23.43 26.62
CA GLU A 146 -32.32 -22.66 25.51
C GLU A 146 -31.30 -23.53 24.74
N ILE A 147 -30.46 -24.29 25.43
CA ILE A 147 -29.49 -25.20 24.81
C ILE A 147 -30.16 -26.39 24.12
N ILE A 148 -31.17 -27.00 24.74
CA ILE A 148 -31.98 -28.05 24.09
C ILE A 148 -32.59 -27.52 22.79
N THR A 149 -33.09 -26.29 22.79
CA THR A 149 -33.62 -25.60 21.61
C THR A 149 -32.54 -25.34 20.55
N ALA A 150 -31.35 -24.91 20.97
CA ALA A 150 -30.20 -24.70 20.08
C ALA A 150 -29.70 -26.03 19.45
N ILE A 151 -29.70 -27.13 20.20
CA ILE A 151 -29.39 -28.48 19.71
C ILE A 151 -30.47 -28.98 18.74
N ARG A 152 -31.76 -28.86 19.09
CA ARG A 152 -32.89 -29.29 18.26
C ARG A 152 -32.91 -28.58 16.91
N SER A 153 -32.48 -27.32 16.86
CA SER A 153 -32.34 -26.52 15.61
C SER A 153 -31.08 -26.83 14.78
N LEU A 154 -30.20 -27.76 15.19
CA LEU A 154 -29.16 -28.29 14.30
C LEU A 154 -29.78 -29.11 13.16
N LYS A 155 -29.19 -29.09 11.97
CA LYS A 155 -29.70 -29.89 10.84
C LYS A 155 -29.28 -31.37 11.02
N PRO A 156 -30.20 -32.34 10.84
CA PRO A 156 -29.88 -33.77 10.94
C PRO A 156 -28.91 -34.18 9.81
N HIS A 157 -28.03 -35.14 10.10
CA HIS A 157 -27.01 -35.66 9.16
C HIS A 157 -26.10 -34.60 8.52
N ALA A 158 -25.87 -33.47 9.21
CA ALA A 158 -24.84 -32.52 8.82
C ALA A 158 -23.44 -33.14 8.94
N ALA A 159 -22.49 -32.71 8.10
CA ALA A 159 -21.10 -33.14 8.17
C ALA A 159 -20.50 -32.83 9.56
N THR A 160 -19.81 -33.82 10.13
CA THR A 160 -19.09 -33.73 11.40
C THR A 160 -17.87 -32.84 11.28
N GLY A 161 -17.49 -32.16 12.37
CA GLY A 161 -16.20 -31.47 12.43
C GLY A 161 -15.04 -32.46 12.57
N GLY A 162 -13.84 -31.93 12.83
CA GLY A 162 -12.67 -32.74 13.20
C GLY A 162 -12.80 -33.44 14.56
N ASP A 163 -13.90 -33.21 15.28
CA ASP A 163 -14.30 -33.86 16.53
C ASP A 163 -15.04 -35.19 16.30
N GLY A 164 -15.53 -35.47 15.09
CA GLY A 164 -16.35 -36.65 14.79
C GLY A 164 -17.78 -36.62 15.36
N ILE A 165 -18.16 -35.57 16.11
CA ILE A 165 -19.44 -35.51 16.83
C ILE A 165 -20.57 -35.09 15.90
N SER A 166 -21.47 -36.03 15.58
CA SER A 166 -22.62 -35.79 14.71
C SER A 166 -23.76 -35.06 15.43
N SER A 167 -24.52 -34.26 14.66
CA SER A 167 -25.71 -33.58 15.18
C SER A 167 -26.82 -34.54 15.63
N VAL A 168 -26.80 -35.80 15.17
CA VAL A 168 -27.76 -36.84 15.59
C VAL A 168 -27.47 -37.29 17.03
N VAL A 169 -26.20 -37.50 17.38
CA VAL A 169 -25.79 -37.86 18.75
C VAL A 169 -26.16 -36.74 19.73
N LEU A 170 -25.82 -35.48 19.39
CA LEU A 170 -26.16 -34.33 20.23
C LEU A 170 -27.67 -34.20 20.46
N LYS A 171 -28.51 -34.42 19.43
CA LYS A 171 -29.98 -34.40 19.59
C LYS A 171 -30.47 -35.52 20.50
N ARG A 172 -29.98 -36.76 20.32
CA ARG A 172 -30.42 -37.93 21.11
C ARG A 172 -30.13 -37.77 22.59
N TYR A 173 -28.99 -37.18 22.96
CA TYR A 173 -28.58 -36.99 24.35
C TYR A 173 -28.78 -35.54 24.86
N SER A 174 -29.56 -34.72 24.15
CA SER A 174 -29.71 -33.29 24.41
C SER A 174 -30.07 -32.96 25.87
N ASN A 175 -31.03 -33.66 26.46
CA ASN A 175 -31.46 -33.45 27.85
C ASN A 175 -30.32 -33.67 28.88
N HIS A 176 -29.40 -34.60 28.62
CA HIS A 176 -28.27 -34.89 29.52
C HIS A 176 -27.08 -33.96 29.29
N LEU A 177 -26.86 -33.53 28.03
CA LEU A 177 -25.78 -32.64 27.65
C LEU A 177 -26.08 -31.17 28.01
N ALA A 178 -27.34 -30.76 28.04
CA ALA A 178 -27.71 -29.37 28.19
C ALA A 178 -27.27 -28.70 29.51
N PRO A 179 -27.39 -29.33 30.70
CA PRO A 179 -26.86 -28.74 31.94
C PRO A 179 -25.34 -28.54 31.90
N ILE A 180 -24.61 -29.51 31.37
CA ILE A 180 -23.15 -29.47 31.24
C ILE A 180 -22.73 -28.36 30.27
N LEU A 181 -23.38 -28.28 29.11
CA LEU A 181 -23.12 -27.25 28.11
C LEU A 181 -23.54 -25.85 28.59
N SER A 182 -24.60 -25.72 29.41
CA SER A 182 -25.02 -24.45 30.02
C SER A 182 -23.92 -23.91 30.92
N HIS A 183 -23.40 -24.74 31.83
CA HIS A 183 -22.27 -24.35 32.68
C HIS A 183 -21.04 -23.94 31.87
N ILE A 184 -20.63 -24.74 30.87
CA ILE A 184 -19.46 -24.45 30.03
C ILE A 184 -19.64 -23.15 29.23
N PHE A 185 -20.82 -22.93 28.63
CA PHE A 185 -21.07 -21.74 27.80
C PHE A 185 -21.25 -20.47 28.64
N ASN A 186 -21.79 -20.56 29.87
CA ASN A 186 -21.82 -19.43 30.80
C ASN A 186 -20.40 -19.01 31.21
N LEU A 187 -19.50 -19.95 31.53
CA LEU A 187 -18.08 -19.64 31.76
C LEU A 187 -17.41 -18.99 30.53
N CYS A 188 -17.81 -19.37 29.30
CA CYS A 188 -17.33 -18.71 28.08
C CYS A 188 -17.84 -17.26 27.96
N PHE A 189 -19.06 -16.97 28.42
CA PHE A 189 -19.66 -15.62 28.41
C PHE A 189 -19.08 -14.72 29.50
N GLU A 190 -18.86 -15.25 30.71
CA GLU A 190 -18.27 -14.55 31.86
C GLU A 190 -16.81 -14.16 31.59
N HIS A 191 -15.97 -15.13 31.22
CA HIS A 191 -14.53 -14.91 31.01
C HIS A 191 -14.18 -14.39 29.62
N GLY A 192 -15.11 -14.41 28.67
CA GLY A 192 -14.88 -13.98 27.30
C GLY A 192 -13.89 -14.87 26.52
N VAL A 193 -13.86 -16.17 26.80
CA VAL A 193 -12.94 -17.12 26.15
C VAL A 193 -13.71 -18.07 25.24
N PHE A 194 -13.32 -18.16 23.96
CA PHE A 194 -13.86 -19.16 23.05
C PHE A 194 -13.00 -20.43 23.07
N PRO A 195 -13.56 -21.63 23.35
CA PRO A 195 -12.78 -22.86 23.51
C PRO A 195 -11.92 -23.19 22.28
N SER A 196 -10.62 -23.40 22.49
CA SER A 196 -9.64 -23.69 21.43
C SER A 196 -9.99 -24.95 20.62
N ALA A 197 -10.52 -25.99 21.27
CA ALA A 197 -11.03 -27.20 20.64
C ALA A 197 -12.12 -26.94 19.59
N LEU A 198 -12.89 -25.85 19.73
CA LEU A 198 -13.97 -25.47 18.80
C LEU A 198 -13.49 -24.56 17.66
N LYS A 199 -12.23 -24.09 17.67
CA LYS A 199 -11.68 -23.18 16.65
C LYS A 199 -11.31 -23.89 15.33
N LYS A 200 -10.99 -25.19 15.37
CA LYS A 200 -10.51 -25.96 14.21
C LYS A 200 -11.59 -26.14 13.13
N ALA A 201 -11.24 -25.92 11.87
CA ALA A 201 -12.15 -26.03 10.72
C ALA A 201 -11.62 -27.01 9.66
N ILE A 202 -12.50 -27.86 9.12
CA ILE A 202 -12.21 -28.64 7.91
C ILE A 202 -12.87 -27.96 6.71
N ILE A 203 -12.06 -27.49 5.77
CA ILE A 203 -12.47 -26.84 4.54
C ILE A 203 -12.74 -27.90 3.48
N HIS A 204 -13.96 -27.89 2.94
CA HIS A 204 -14.33 -28.65 1.76
C HIS A 204 -14.43 -27.71 0.55
N PRO A 205 -13.52 -27.83 -0.45
CA PRO A 205 -13.56 -26.99 -1.64
C PRO A 205 -14.76 -27.37 -2.54
N ILE A 206 -15.74 -26.46 -2.69
CA ILE A 206 -16.88 -26.68 -3.59
C ILE A 206 -16.66 -25.90 -4.89
N PHE A 207 -16.63 -26.59 -6.02
CA PHE A 207 -16.47 -26.00 -7.34
C PHE A 207 -17.62 -25.02 -7.66
N LYS A 208 -17.28 -23.80 -8.12
CA LYS A 208 -18.22 -22.73 -8.53
C LYS A 208 -18.51 -22.81 -10.03
N SER A 209 -17.48 -22.65 -10.86
CA SER A 209 -17.56 -22.53 -12.33
C SER A 209 -16.17 -22.31 -12.93
N GLY A 210 -15.95 -22.62 -14.21
CA GLY A 210 -14.70 -22.35 -14.93
C GLY A 210 -13.75 -23.55 -15.01
N ASP A 211 -12.45 -23.30 -15.11
CA ASP A 211 -11.44 -24.38 -15.11
C ASP A 211 -11.35 -25.06 -13.73
N ARG A 212 -11.43 -26.40 -13.72
CA ARG A 212 -11.32 -27.23 -12.52
C ARG A 212 -9.88 -27.33 -11.99
N SER A 213 -8.86 -26.98 -12.78
CA SER A 213 -7.46 -26.97 -12.33
C SER A 213 -7.15 -25.79 -11.38
N SER A 214 -7.91 -24.69 -11.48
CA SER A 214 -7.62 -23.44 -10.79
C SER A 214 -8.29 -23.35 -9.41
N PRO A 215 -7.53 -23.20 -8.30
CA PRO A 215 -8.10 -23.05 -6.95
C PRO A 215 -9.03 -21.86 -6.77
N ASN A 216 -8.90 -20.81 -7.59
CA ASN A 216 -9.80 -19.65 -7.59
C ASN A 216 -11.26 -20.01 -7.80
N ASN A 217 -11.52 -21.06 -8.59
CA ASN A 217 -12.84 -21.52 -9.02
C ASN A 217 -13.55 -22.39 -7.98
N TYR A 218 -12.97 -22.57 -6.79
CA TYR A 218 -13.58 -23.27 -5.67
C TYR A 218 -13.94 -22.29 -4.53
N ARG A 219 -14.98 -22.63 -3.77
CA ARG A 219 -15.39 -21.94 -2.53
C ARG A 219 -14.91 -22.75 -1.32
N PRO A 220 -14.20 -22.15 -0.35
CA PRO A 220 -13.75 -22.83 0.86
C PRO A 220 -14.90 -22.92 1.89
N ILE A 221 -15.63 -24.04 1.93
CA ILE A 221 -16.72 -24.22 2.89
C ILE A 221 -16.17 -24.82 4.18
N ALA A 222 -16.21 -24.06 5.27
CA ALA A 222 -15.75 -24.48 6.60
C ALA A 222 -16.79 -25.36 7.32
N VAL A 223 -16.42 -26.61 7.57
CA VAL A 223 -17.13 -27.52 8.47
C VAL A 223 -16.53 -27.36 9.87
N LEU A 224 -17.25 -26.62 10.71
CA LEU A 224 -16.94 -26.42 12.14
C LEU A 224 -17.56 -27.53 13.03
N PRO A 225 -16.95 -27.82 14.19
CA PRO A 225 -17.51 -28.68 15.24
C PRO A 225 -18.99 -28.41 15.55
N SER A 226 -19.76 -29.46 15.83
CA SER A 226 -21.20 -29.33 16.06
C SER A 226 -21.50 -28.49 17.32
N LEU A 227 -20.62 -28.55 18.33
CA LEU A 227 -20.70 -27.72 19.55
C LEU A 227 -20.41 -26.23 19.28
N SER A 228 -19.49 -25.89 18.37
CA SER A 228 -19.23 -24.50 17.94
C SER A 228 -20.52 -23.83 17.46
N LYS A 229 -21.28 -24.56 16.62
CA LYS A 229 -22.55 -24.09 16.06
C LYS A 229 -23.67 -23.91 17.09
N ILE A 230 -23.58 -24.53 18.26
CA ILE A 230 -24.53 -24.29 19.36
C ILE A 230 -24.15 -22.98 20.05
N LEU A 231 -22.90 -22.83 20.50
CA LEU A 231 -22.40 -21.63 21.16
C LEU A 231 -22.59 -20.37 20.28
N GLU A 232 -22.17 -20.43 19.02
CA GLU A 232 -22.37 -19.36 18.03
C GLU A 232 -23.85 -18.98 17.84
N ARG A 233 -24.79 -19.92 18.04
CA ARG A 233 -26.23 -19.67 17.89
C ARG A 233 -26.78 -18.90 19.09
N LEU A 234 -26.40 -19.26 20.31
CA LEU A 234 -26.77 -18.55 21.53
C LEU A 234 -26.31 -17.08 21.47
N ILE A 235 -25.10 -16.86 20.94
CA ILE A 235 -24.52 -15.52 20.74
C ILE A 235 -25.29 -14.76 19.65
N ASN A 236 -25.59 -15.38 18.51
CA ASN A 236 -26.41 -14.78 17.46
C ASN A 236 -27.81 -14.40 17.98
N TRP A 237 -28.41 -15.25 18.82
CA TRP A 237 -29.72 -14.99 19.42
C TRP A 237 -29.77 -13.71 20.24
N ARG A 238 -28.65 -13.32 20.87
CA ARG A 238 -28.46 -12.06 21.62
C ARG A 238 -27.96 -10.91 20.73
N PHE A 239 -26.99 -11.17 19.86
CA PHE A 239 -26.24 -10.16 19.13
C PHE A 239 -27.01 -9.57 17.95
N LEU A 240 -27.70 -10.37 17.14
CA LEU A 240 -28.44 -9.84 15.98
C LEU A 240 -29.60 -8.90 16.41
N PRO A 241 -30.45 -9.24 17.40
CA PRO A 241 -31.44 -8.31 17.92
C PRO A 241 -30.85 -7.05 18.54
N TYR A 242 -29.68 -7.14 19.20
CA TYR A 242 -28.98 -5.94 19.68
C TYR A 242 -28.61 -5.00 18.52
N LEU A 243 -28.09 -5.53 17.41
CA LEU A 243 -27.76 -4.74 16.23
C LEU A 243 -29.00 -4.12 15.56
N GLU A 244 -30.10 -4.87 15.48
CA GLU A 244 -31.34 -4.41 14.86
C GLU A 244 -32.07 -3.37 15.73
N ASN A 245 -32.21 -3.61 17.03
CA ASN A 245 -32.90 -2.70 17.96
C ASN A 245 -32.17 -1.37 18.17
N ASN A 246 -30.86 -1.32 17.96
CA ASN A 246 -30.05 -0.09 18.07
C ASN A 246 -29.80 0.58 16.70
N ASN A 247 -30.47 0.14 15.62
CA ASN A 247 -30.28 0.66 14.25
C ASN A 247 -28.80 0.62 13.76
N LEU A 248 -28.04 -0.37 14.22
CA LEU A 248 -26.60 -0.50 13.92
C LEU A 248 -26.33 -1.15 12.54
N ILE A 249 -27.31 -1.81 11.94
CA ILE A 249 -27.26 -2.33 10.55
C ILE A 249 -28.13 -1.46 9.65
N SER A 250 -27.58 -1.07 8.50
CA SER A 250 -28.26 -0.27 7.49
C SER A 250 -29.59 -0.90 7.05
N PRO A 251 -30.68 -0.11 6.87
CA PRO A 251 -31.93 -0.62 6.29
C PRO A 251 -31.75 -1.11 4.84
N ASN A 252 -30.68 -0.67 4.16
CA ASN A 252 -30.31 -1.09 2.81
C ASN A 252 -29.63 -2.47 2.75
N GLN A 253 -29.38 -3.12 3.89
CA GLN A 253 -28.80 -4.45 3.99
C GLN A 253 -29.88 -5.49 4.31
N PHE A 254 -30.10 -6.40 3.36
CA PHE A 254 -31.14 -7.44 3.37
C PHE A 254 -30.57 -8.84 3.66
N GLY A 255 -29.25 -9.04 3.54
CA GLY A 255 -28.60 -10.33 3.76
C GLY A 255 -28.55 -10.74 5.24
N PHE A 256 -28.81 -12.01 5.53
CA PHE A 256 -28.62 -12.65 6.86
C PHE A 256 -29.37 -12.03 8.06
N ARG A 257 -30.43 -11.25 7.82
CA ARG A 257 -31.27 -10.65 8.87
C ARG A 257 -32.48 -11.51 9.21
N ARG A 258 -33.16 -11.20 10.32
CA ARG A 258 -34.44 -11.85 10.67
C ARG A 258 -35.56 -11.26 9.84
N ASN A 259 -36.52 -12.11 9.44
CA ASN A 259 -37.75 -11.72 8.74
C ASN A 259 -37.56 -10.93 7.43
N ILE A 260 -36.36 -10.99 6.83
CA ILE A 260 -36.02 -10.36 5.55
C ILE A 260 -35.34 -11.42 4.67
N SER A 261 -35.69 -11.46 3.39
CA SER A 261 -35.26 -12.49 2.44
C SER A 261 -34.65 -11.91 1.16
N THR A 262 -34.10 -12.79 0.32
CA THR A 262 -33.70 -12.43 -1.06
C THR A 262 -34.87 -11.88 -1.87
N SER A 263 -36.10 -12.34 -1.60
CA SER A 263 -37.29 -11.89 -2.31
C SER A 263 -37.64 -10.45 -1.96
N ASP A 264 -37.40 -10.02 -0.72
CA ASP A 264 -37.64 -8.64 -0.29
C ASP A 264 -36.63 -7.66 -0.89
N ALA A 265 -35.36 -8.08 -0.99
CA ALA A 265 -34.33 -7.33 -1.71
C ALA A 265 -34.65 -7.18 -3.20
N LEU A 266 -35.10 -8.26 -3.84
CA LEU A 266 -35.56 -8.25 -5.24
C LEU A 266 -36.83 -7.42 -5.42
N LEU A 267 -37.80 -7.52 -4.51
CA LEU A 267 -39.04 -6.74 -4.54
C LEU A 267 -38.74 -5.25 -4.37
N ARG A 268 -37.83 -4.87 -3.46
CA ARG A 268 -37.36 -3.49 -3.30
C ARG A 268 -36.70 -2.99 -4.59
N LEU A 269 -35.78 -3.76 -5.16
CA LEU A 269 -35.11 -3.47 -6.43
C LEU A 269 -36.11 -3.27 -7.58
N THR A 270 -37.01 -4.24 -7.79
CA THR A 270 -38.01 -4.21 -8.87
C THR A 270 -39.02 -3.09 -8.65
N ASN A 271 -39.54 -2.88 -7.45
CA ASN A 271 -40.49 -1.78 -7.18
C ASN A 271 -39.83 -0.41 -7.37
N THR A 272 -38.57 -0.23 -6.97
CA THR A 272 -37.83 1.01 -7.24
C THR A 272 -37.68 1.25 -8.76
N ILE A 273 -37.29 0.23 -9.53
CA ILE A 273 -37.20 0.33 -11.00
C ILE A 273 -38.58 0.63 -11.63
N VAL A 274 -39.63 -0.10 -11.24
CA VAL A 274 -41.00 0.09 -11.75
C VAL A 274 -41.51 1.49 -11.41
N ASN A 275 -41.28 1.99 -10.19
CA ASN A 275 -41.65 3.35 -9.81
C ASN A 275 -40.90 4.41 -10.64
N HIS A 276 -39.63 4.20 -10.98
CA HIS A 276 -38.90 5.11 -11.86
C HIS A 276 -39.51 5.12 -13.28
N LEU A 277 -39.80 3.94 -13.83
CA LEU A 277 -40.42 3.78 -15.15
C LEU A 277 -41.84 4.37 -15.22
N ASN A 278 -42.68 4.13 -14.19
CA ASN A 278 -44.03 4.69 -14.09
C ASN A 278 -44.04 6.22 -14.03
N ASN A 279 -43.00 6.82 -13.42
CA ASN A 279 -42.80 8.26 -13.40
C ASN A 279 -42.13 8.80 -14.69
N ASN A 280 -42.14 8.03 -15.79
CA ASN A 280 -41.47 8.32 -17.07
C ASN A 280 -39.96 8.61 -17.00
N LYS A 281 -39.31 8.30 -15.88
CA LYS A 281 -37.86 8.45 -15.72
C LYS A 281 -37.10 7.29 -16.36
N LYS A 282 -35.84 7.53 -16.72
CA LYS A 282 -34.88 6.45 -17.01
C LYS A 282 -34.41 5.87 -15.68
N ALA A 283 -34.06 4.59 -15.69
CA ALA A 283 -33.55 3.86 -14.54
C ALA A 283 -32.28 3.09 -14.94
N LEU A 284 -31.25 3.13 -14.10
CA LEU A 284 -29.96 2.48 -14.33
C LEU A 284 -29.54 1.73 -13.07
N ALA A 285 -29.21 0.44 -13.24
CA ALA A 285 -28.72 -0.44 -12.18
C ALA A 285 -27.26 -0.83 -12.45
N ILE A 286 -26.37 -0.57 -11.49
CA ILE A 286 -24.98 -0.99 -11.51
C ILE A 286 -24.80 -2.10 -10.48
N PHE A 287 -24.35 -3.27 -10.93
CA PHE A 287 -24.08 -4.43 -10.07
C PHE A 287 -22.58 -4.50 -9.76
N LEU A 288 -22.21 -4.49 -8.48
CA LEU A 288 -20.83 -4.57 -8.01
C LEU A 288 -20.53 -5.99 -7.49
N ASP A 289 -19.49 -6.64 -8.04
CA ASP A 289 -18.96 -7.92 -7.57
C ASP A 289 -17.72 -7.68 -6.69
N LEU A 290 -17.85 -7.89 -5.38
CA LEU A 290 -16.77 -7.70 -4.41
C LEU A 290 -15.91 -8.98 -4.30
N ALA A 291 -14.75 -8.97 -4.96
CA ALA A 291 -13.85 -10.11 -5.04
C ALA A 291 -13.48 -10.68 -3.65
N LYS A 292 -13.97 -11.89 -3.35
CA LYS A 292 -13.64 -12.68 -2.15
C LYS A 292 -13.90 -11.90 -0.84
N ALA A 293 -15.05 -11.21 -0.75
CA ALA A 293 -15.40 -10.30 0.34
C ALA A 293 -15.30 -10.90 1.76
N PHE A 294 -15.71 -12.15 1.96
CA PHE A 294 -15.61 -12.85 3.26
C PHE A 294 -14.17 -13.17 3.68
N ASP A 295 -13.32 -13.52 2.71
CA ASP A 295 -11.93 -13.95 2.93
C ASP A 295 -10.98 -12.74 3.17
N THR A 296 -11.44 -11.53 2.83
CA THR A 296 -10.63 -10.29 2.84
C THR A 296 -10.85 -9.40 4.07
N VAL A 297 -11.76 -9.76 4.99
CA VAL A 297 -12.04 -8.99 6.22
C VAL A 297 -10.82 -8.95 7.16
N PRO A 298 -10.26 -7.77 7.48
CA PRO A 298 -9.14 -7.67 8.43
C PRO A 298 -9.66 -7.75 9.88
N ILE A 299 -9.30 -8.81 10.60
CA ILE A 299 -9.73 -9.09 11.98
C ILE A 299 -9.55 -7.89 12.94
N PRO A 300 -8.41 -7.15 12.96
CA PRO A 300 -8.26 -6.02 13.87
C PRO A 300 -9.25 -4.88 13.65
N ALA A 301 -9.61 -4.58 12.40
CA ALA A 301 -10.57 -3.51 12.11
C ALA A 301 -12.00 -3.94 12.51
N LEU A 302 -12.35 -5.22 12.29
CA LEU A 302 -13.62 -5.78 12.75
C LEU A 302 -13.75 -5.70 14.29
N LEU A 303 -12.69 -6.03 15.04
CA LEU A 303 -12.68 -5.89 16.49
C LEU A 303 -12.83 -4.43 16.97
N ASN A 304 -12.26 -3.47 16.24
CA ASN A 304 -12.44 -2.05 16.54
C ASN A 304 -13.90 -1.60 16.26
N LYS A 305 -14.49 -2.01 15.14
CA LYS A 305 -15.92 -1.77 14.84
C LYS A 305 -16.85 -2.31 15.92
N LEU A 306 -16.60 -3.53 16.40
CA LEU A 306 -17.37 -4.13 17.49
C LEU A 306 -17.32 -3.24 18.75
N SER A 307 -16.16 -2.68 19.09
CA SER A 307 -16.03 -1.74 20.22
C SER A 307 -16.82 -0.43 20.03
N LEU A 308 -16.88 0.09 18.80
CA LEU A 308 -17.59 1.34 18.47
C LEU A 308 -19.11 1.18 18.54
N ILE A 309 -19.64 0.00 18.19
CA ILE A 309 -21.07 -0.33 18.26
C ILE A 309 -21.50 -0.89 19.63
N GLY A 310 -20.67 -0.70 20.68
CA GLY A 310 -21.02 -1.02 22.06
C GLY A 310 -20.60 -2.40 22.59
N VAL A 311 -19.85 -3.21 21.82
CA VAL A 311 -19.30 -4.48 22.34
C VAL A 311 -18.04 -4.19 23.16
N ARG A 312 -18.19 -4.21 24.50
CA ARG A 312 -17.16 -3.79 25.47
C ARG A 312 -16.79 -4.97 26.38
N GLY A 313 -15.81 -4.78 27.29
CA GLY A 313 -15.50 -5.74 28.35
C GLY A 313 -15.27 -7.19 27.89
N ALA A 314 -15.79 -8.16 28.66
CA ALA A 314 -15.68 -9.59 28.39
C ALA A 314 -16.23 -9.99 27.02
N GLN A 315 -17.26 -9.30 26.51
CA GLN A 315 -17.85 -9.56 25.20
C GLN A 315 -16.88 -9.17 24.06
N HIS A 316 -16.07 -8.12 24.24
CA HIS A 316 -15.01 -7.78 23.28
C HIS A 316 -13.88 -8.82 23.29
N VAL A 317 -13.47 -9.26 24.48
CA VAL A 317 -12.49 -10.35 24.67
C VAL A 317 -13.00 -11.64 24.01
N PHE A 318 -14.30 -11.94 24.13
CA PHE A 318 -14.94 -13.07 23.47
C PHE A 318 -14.79 -13.05 21.96
N PHE A 319 -15.17 -11.97 21.28
CA PHE A 319 -15.03 -11.89 19.82
C PHE A 319 -13.56 -11.93 19.38
N ARG A 320 -12.64 -11.35 20.16
CA ARG A 320 -11.20 -11.47 19.93
C ARG A 320 -10.74 -12.93 20.04
N SER A 321 -11.17 -13.66 21.07
CA SER A 321 -10.85 -15.07 21.28
C SER A 321 -11.44 -15.97 20.18
N TYR A 322 -12.66 -15.69 19.73
CA TYR A 322 -13.35 -16.41 18.64
C TYR A 322 -12.65 -16.26 17.28
N LEU A 323 -12.09 -15.08 16.98
CA LEU A 323 -11.44 -14.77 15.70
C LEU A 323 -9.94 -15.10 15.67
N SER A 324 -9.26 -15.18 16.82
CA SER A 324 -7.81 -15.42 16.90
C SER A 324 -7.46 -16.91 17.01
N GLU A 325 -6.26 -17.30 16.55
CA GLU A 325 -5.71 -18.67 16.66
C GLU A 325 -6.60 -19.74 15.99
N ARG A 326 -7.19 -19.40 14.84
CA ARG A 326 -8.05 -20.32 14.11
C ARG A 326 -7.24 -21.17 13.14
N LEU A 327 -7.33 -22.49 13.28
CA LEU A 327 -6.64 -23.45 12.42
C LEU A 327 -7.60 -24.03 11.37
N GLN A 328 -7.12 -24.17 10.14
CA GLN A 328 -7.84 -24.86 9.06
C GLN A 328 -7.02 -25.96 8.39
N MET A 329 -7.73 -27.00 7.94
CA MET A 329 -7.24 -28.04 7.03
C MET A 329 -8.16 -28.14 5.83
N VAL A 330 -7.66 -28.49 4.65
CA VAL A 330 -8.46 -28.79 3.46
C VAL A 330 -8.59 -30.30 3.29
N LYS A 331 -9.80 -30.82 3.06
CA LYS A 331 -10.07 -32.23 2.68
C LYS A 331 -10.47 -32.32 1.20
N ILE A 332 -9.76 -33.14 0.41
CA ILE A 332 -10.06 -33.44 -1.01
C ILE A 332 -10.04 -34.96 -1.20
N GLY A 333 -11.20 -35.56 -1.48
CA GLY A 333 -11.34 -37.03 -1.40
C GLY A 333 -10.99 -37.50 0.01
N GLU A 334 -10.17 -38.54 0.13
CA GLU A 334 -9.65 -39.00 1.42
C GLU A 334 -8.37 -38.29 1.88
N CYS A 335 -7.82 -37.36 1.09
CA CYS A 335 -6.62 -36.65 1.46
C CYS A 335 -6.93 -35.41 2.32
N LEU A 336 -6.16 -35.23 3.40
CA LEU A 336 -6.24 -34.10 4.34
C LEU A 336 -4.91 -33.32 4.34
N SER A 337 -4.98 -32.00 4.29
CA SER A 337 -3.79 -31.12 4.39
C SER A 337 -3.25 -31.04 5.82
N ASP A 338 -2.06 -30.48 5.97
CA ASP A 338 -1.56 -30.00 7.27
C ASP A 338 -2.39 -28.81 7.80
N GLU A 339 -2.32 -28.56 9.12
CA GLU A 339 -3.01 -27.44 9.79
C GLU A 339 -2.30 -26.11 9.49
N LEU A 340 -3.07 -25.09 9.08
CA LEU A 340 -2.57 -23.71 8.87
C LEU A 340 -3.44 -22.69 9.62
N GLU A 341 -2.82 -21.63 10.13
CA GLU A 341 -3.51 -20.55 10.84
C GLU A 341 -4.14 -19.52 9.87
N ILE A 342 -5.39 -19.15 10.13
CA ILE A 342 -6.11 -18.09 9.41
C ILE A 342 -5.80 -16.74 10.08
N SER A 343 -5.31 -15.78 9.30
CA SER A 343 -5.02 -14.41 9.76
C SER A 343 -5.94 -13.32 9.16
N TYR A 344 -6.78 -13.69 8.19
CA TYR A 344 -7.69 -12.80 7.47
C TYR A 344 -9.02 -13.51 7.19
N GLY A 345 -10.10 -12.73 7.10
CA GLY A 345 -11.44 -13.18 6.78
C GLY A 345 -12.26 -13.63 7.98
N VAL A 346 -13.53 -13.94 7.72
CA VAL A 346 -14.46 -14.56 8.68
C VAL A 346 -14.92 -15.93 8.17
N PRO A 347 -15.04 -16.96 9.04
CA PRO A 347 -15.17 -18.34 8.59
C PRO A 347 -16.47 -18.62 7.80
N GLN A 348 -16.34 -18.90 6.50
CA GLN A 348 -17.46 -19.18 5.59
C GLN A 348 -18.10 -20.54 5.90
N GLY A 349 -19.21 -20.53 6.63
CA GLY A 349 -19.89 -21.74 7.15
C GLY A 349 -20.19 -21.69 8.65
N SER A 350 -19.64 -20.69 9.35
CA SER A 350 -20.04 -20.30 10.71
C SER A 350 -21.40 -19.59 10.73
N ILE A 351 -22.01 -19.49 11.91
CA ILE A 351 -23.24 -18.73 12.16
C ILE A 351 -22.92 -17.25 12.43
N LEU A 352 -21.82 -16.97 13.14
CA LEU A 352 -21.42 -15.59 13.46
C LEU A 352 -20.69 -14.88 12.31
N GLY A 353 -19.97 -15.60 11.45
CA GLY A 353 -19.22 -15.02 10.34
C GLY A 353 -20.04 -14.13 9.40
N PRO A 354 -21.25 -14.56 8.95
CA PRO A 354 -22.15 -13.71 8.17
C PRO A 354 -22.50 -12.38 8.86
N ILE A 355 -22.79 -12.40 10.16
CA ILE A 355 -23.19 -11.19 10.91
C ILE A 355 -22.00 -10.27 11.15
N LEU A 356 -20.83 -10.84 11.45
CA LEU A 356 -19.58 -10.10 11.55
C LEU A 356 -19.17 -9.46 10.21
N PHE A 357 -19.46 -10.12 9.09
CA PHE A 357 -19.34 -9.52 7.76
C PHE A 357 -20.31 -8.36 7.55
N LEU A 358 -21.59 -8.47 7.96
CA LEU A 358 -22.54 -7.35 7.90
C LEU A 358 -22.02 -6.13 8.66
N VAL A 359 -21.56 -6.31 9.91
CA VAL A 359 -20.95 -5.25 10.72
C VAL A 359 -19.76 -4.60 10.01
N PHE A 360 -18.95 -5.40 9.30
CA PHE A 360 -17.81 -4.87 8.55
C PHE A 360 -18.20 -4.06 7.31
N ILE A 361 -19.12 -4.56 6.48
CA ILE A 361 -19.52 -3.95 5.20
C ILE A 361 -20.50 -2.77 5.37
N ASN A 362 -21.11 -2.62 6.55
CA ASN A 362 -22.17 -1.64 6.84
C ASN A 362 -21.87 -0.19 6.40
N ASP A 363 -20.60 0.25 6.48
CA ASP A 363 -20.17 1.58 6.05
C ASP A 363 -20.50 1.84 4.57
N LEU A 364 -20.34 0.81 3.72
CA LEU A 364 -20.65 0.87 2.28
C LEU A 364 -22.17 1.03 2.06
N CYS A 365 -22.97 0.31 2.84
CA CYS A 365 -24.44 0.35 2.76
C CYS A 365 -25.03 1.72 3.14
N ASN A 366 -24.29 2.49 3.95
CA ASN A 366 -24.70 3.82 4.43
C ASN A 366 -24.27 4.96 3.49
N ILE A 367 -23.45 4.71 2.46
CA ILE A 367 -23.03 5.75 1.52
C ILE A 367 -24.25 6.38 0.83
N SER A 368 -24.42 7.69 1.03
CA SER A 368 -25.49 8.46 0.41
C SER A 368 -25.11 8.80 -1.02
N LEU A 369 -25.97 8.44 -1.98
CA LEU A 369 -25.78 8.72 -3.40
C LEU A 369 -26.76 9.80 -3.85
N THR A 370 -26.28 10.83 -4.54
CA THR A 370 -27.14 11.85 -5.15
C THR A 370 -28.04 11.18 -6.19
N ASN A 371 -29.36 11.32 -6.05
CA ASN A 371 -30.38 10.68 -6.90
C ASN A 371 -30.12 9.19 -7.15
N GLY A 372 -29.71 8.48 -6.09
CA GLY A 372 -29.47 7.05 -6.15
C GLY A 372 -29.71 6.35 -4.83
N SER A 373 -29.91 5.03 -4.90
CA SER A 373 -30.07 4.16 -3.74
C SER A 373 -29.13 2.96 -3.83
N ILE A 374 -28.67 2.50 -2.66
CA ILE A 374 -27.86 1.30 -2.53
C ILE A 374 -28.78 0.19 -2.02
N ILE A 375 -28.75 -0.98 -2.64
CA ILE A 375 -29.39 -2.20 -2.15
C ILE A 375 -28.30 -3.25 -2.02
N THR A 376 -28.16 -3.83 -0.82
CA THR A 376 -27.16 -4.86 -0.53
C THR A 376 -27.80 -6.14 -0.01
N TYR A 377 -27.31 -7.27 -0.50
CA TYR A 377 -27.58 -8.59 0.05
C TYR A 377 -26.24 -9.28 0.33
N ALA A 378 -25.73 -9.10 1.55
CA ALA A 378 -24.38 -9.45 1.94
C ALA A 378 -23.31 -8.81 1.03
N ASP A 379 -22.61 -9.61 0.21
CA ASP A 379 -21.59 -9.17 -0.73
C ASP A 379 -22.17 -8.65 -2.07
N ASP A 380 -23.36 -9.12 -2.48
CA ASP A 380 -24.04 -8.64 -3.68
C ASP A 380 -24.54 -7.20 -3.45
N THR A 381 -23.98 -6.22 -4.18
CA THR A 381 -24.31 -4.79 -4.06
C THR A 381 -24.84 -4.23 -5.37
N VAL A 382 -25.99 -3.55 -5.32
CA VAL A 382 -26.62 -2.87 -6.46
C VAL A 382 -26.72 -1.38 -6.15
N LEU A 383 -26.25 -0.55 -7.08
CA LEU A 383 -26.50 0.89 -7.09
C LEU A 383 -27.61 1.17 -8.11
N LEU A 384 -28.66 1.86 -7.68
CA LEU A 384 -29.76 2.31 -8.54
C LEU A 384 -29.72 3.83 -8.67
N PHE A 385 -29.98 4.32 -9.88
CA PHE A 385 -30.11 5.74 -10.18
C PHE A 385 -31.35 5.99 -11.03
N ASP A 386 -31.90 7.20 -10.96
CA ASP A 386 -32.97 7.70 -11.81
C ASP A 386 -32.69 9.11 -12.32
N ALA A 387 -33.14 9.40 -13.54
CA ALA A 387 -33.16 10.76 -14.09
C ALA A 387 -34.14 10.85 -15.26
N ASN A 388 -34.44 12.08 -15.71
CA ASN A 388 -35.38 12.31 -16.81
C ASN A 388 -34.81 11.88 -18.17
N THR A 389 -33.49 11.98 -18.37
CA THR A 389 -32.82 11.58 -19.62
C THR A 389 -31.72 10.53 -19.40
N TRP A 390 -31.31 9.86 -20.49
CA TRP A 390 -30.17 8.93 -20.49
C TRP A 390 -28.81 9.62 -20.28
N ILE A 391 -28.72 10.93 -20.54
CA ILE A 391 -27.50 11.71 -20.31
C ILE A 391 -27.38 12.01 -18.81
N ASP A 392 -28.46 12.53 -18.21
CA ASP A 392 -28.50 12.87 -16.78
C ASP A 392 -28.25 11.65 -15.89
N ILE A 393 -28.81 10.49 -16.26
CA ILE A 393 -28.62 9.25 -15.49
C ILE A 393 -27.18 8.72 -15.59
N GLN A 394 -26.52 8.90 -16.74
CA GLN A 394 -25.11 8.56 -16.91
C GLN A 394 -24.23 9.47 -16.05
N VAL A 395 -24.48 10.78 -16.03
CA VAL A 395 -23.77 11.75 -15.17
C VAL A 395 -23.98 11.43 -13.69
N THR A 396 -25.22 11.16 -13.29
CA THR A 396 -25.59 10.84 -11.90
C THR A 396 -24.95 9.53 -11.44
N ALA A 397 -25.06 8.47 -12.24
CA ALA A 397 -24.50 7.16 -11.92
C ALA A 397 -22.97 7.16 -11.91
N GLN A 398 -22.33 7.88 -12.83
CA GLN A 398 -20.88 8.07 -12.81
C GLN A 398 -20.43 8.82 -11.55
N THR A 399 -21.20 9.82 -11.10
CA THR A 399 -20.93 10.57 -9.86
C THR A 399 -21.05 9.67 -8.62
N GLY A 400 -22.11 8.85 -8.55
CA GLY A 400 -22.28 7.87 -7.47
C GLY A 400 -21.20 6.78 -7.47
N PHE A 401 -20.77 6.31 -8.63
CA PHE A 401 -19.64 5.36 -8.73
C PHE A 401 -18.31 6.00 -8.28
N ASN A 402 -18.04 7.24 -8.73
CA ASN A 402 -16.87 8.02 -8.33
C ASN A 402 -16.83 8.28 -6.82
N THR A 403 -17.99 8.49 -6.18
CA THR A 403 -18.13 8.63 -4.72
C THR A 403 -17.52 7.42 -3.99
N ILE A 404 -17.99 6.22 -4.32
CA ILE A 404 -17.54 4.96 -3.72
C ILE A 404 -16.05 4.73 -4.00
N HIS A 405 -15.61 4.97 -5.24
CA HIS A 405 -14.19 4.87 -5.62
C HIS A 405 -13.31 5.81 -4.80
N ASN A 406 -13.70 7.09 -4.63
CA ASN A 406 -12.92 8.03 -3.82
C ASN A 406 -12.88 7.65 -2.34
N TRP A 407 -13.98 7.17 -1.75
CA TRP A 407 -13.97 6.70 -0.36
C TRP A 407 -12.95 5.55 -0.20
N LEU A 408 -12.92 4.59 -1.14
CA LEU A 408 -11.90 3.54 -1.20
C LEU A 408 -10.48 4.11 -1.36
N LEU A 409 -10.28 5.18 -2.13
CA LEU A 409 -8.98 5.88 -2.22
C LEU A 409 -8.56 6.49 -0.87
N VAL A 410 -9.49 7.03 -0.07
CA VAL A 410 -9.19 7.54 1.29
C VAL A 410 -8.81 6.38 2.22
N VAL A 411 -9.55 5.26 2.19
CA VAL A 411 -9.20 4.05 2.96
C VAL A 411 -7.79 3.55 2.60
N ALA A 412 -7.47 3.47 1.31
CA ALA A 412 -6.15 3.06 0.83
C ALA A 412 -5.05 4.04 1.27
N ALA A 413 -5.30 5.35 1.17
CA ALA A 413 -4.37 6.38 1.62
C ALA A 413 -4.06 6.26 3.12
N VAL A 414 -5.09 6.15 3.97
CA VAL A 414 -4.95 5.96 5.42
C VAL A 414 -4.13 4.70 5.74
N LYS A 415 -4.51 3.54 5.17
CA LYS A 415 -3.78 2.27 5.37
C LYS A 415 -2.29 2.37 5.01
N SER A 416 -1.96 3.11 3.94
CA SER A 416 -0.61 3.27 3.41
C SER A 416 0.30 4.20 4.23
N LEU A 417 -0.23 4.97 5.18
CA LEU A 417 0.58 5.79 6.07
C LEU A 417 1.42 4.89 7.01
N LYS A 418 2.62 5.35 7.38
CA LYS A 418 3.53 4.59 8.25
C LYS A 418 3.12 4.74 9.72
N PRO A 419 3.05 3.65 10.51
CA PRO A 419 2.78 3.69 11.94
C PRO A 419 3.93 4.31 12.74
N GLY A 420 3.68 4.65 14.00
CA GLY A 420 4.71 5.13 14.94
C GLY A 420 5.33 6.46 14.52
N LYS A 421 4.49 7.39 14.03
CA LYS A 421 4.91 8.73 13.60
C LYS A 421 4.33 9.79 14.52
N ALA A 422 5.15 10.80 14.80
CA ALA A 422 4.75 11.96 15.59
C ALA A 422 3.55 12.68 14.93
N PRO A 423 2.58 13.14 15.75
CA PRO A 423 1.38 13.84 15.28
C PRO A 423 1.70 15.26 14.84
N GLY A 424 0.70 16.01 14.36
CA GLY A 424 0.81 17.45 14.15
C GLY A 424 0.48 18.23 15.42
N ILE A 425 0.14 19.50 15.25
CA ILE A 425 -0.40 20.35 16.33
C ILE A 425 -1.76 19.86 16.86
N ASP A 426 -2.47 19.07 16.04
CA ASP A 426 -3.73 18.39 16.37
C ASP A 426 -3.56 17.24 17.39
N ASN A 427 -2.32 16.82 17.67
CA ASN A 427 -1.98 15.64 18.47
C ASN A 427 -2.62 14.31 17.97
N ILE A 428 -3.20 14.28 16.76
CA ILE A 428 -3.82 13.08 16.19
C ILE A 428 -2.73 12.19 15.62
N HIS A 429 -2.59 10.99 16.19
CA HIS A 429 -1.65 9.99 15.68
C HIS A 429 -2.18 9.28 14.42
N VAL A 430 -1.27 9.02 13.48
CA VAL A 430 -1.55 8.20 12.29
C VAL A 430 -2.09 6.81 12.66
N ASP A 431 -1.62 6.26 13.77
CA ASP A 431 -2.05 4.95 14.27
C ASP A 431 -3.53 4.90 14.67
N MET A 432 -4.09 6.03 15.15
CA MET A 432 -5.54 6.14 15.44
C MET A 432 -6.36 6.03 14.15
N LEU A 433 -5.95 6.75 13.09
CA LEU A 433 -6.63 6.66 11.79
C LEU A 433 -6.50 5.27 11.14
N ARG A 434 -5.38 4.58 11.40
CA ARG A 434 -5.14 3.23 10.84
C ARG A 434 -5.84 2.12 11.63
N ALA A 435 -6.27 2.35 12.86
CA ALA A 435 -6.99 1.39 13.67
C ALA A 435 -8.32 0.97 13.00
N ASP A 436 -9.06 1.93 12.45
CA ASP A 436 -10.19 1.68 11.56
C ASP A 436 -10.14 2.65 10.37
N ALA A 437 -9.51 2.19 9.28
CA ALA A 437 -9.35 2.98 8.07
C ALA A 437 -10.67 3.22 7.30
N PRO A 438 -11.62 2.25 7.19
CA PRO A 438 -13.00 2.51 6.77
C PRO A 438 -13.69 3.64 7.55
N MET A 439 -13.75 3.55 8.88
CA MET A 439 -14.36 4.57 9.74
C MET A 439 -13.68 5.94 9.57
N SER A 440 -12.35 5.96 9.56
CA SER A 440 -11.57 7.18 9.34
C SER A 440 -11.79 7.78 7.96
N ALA A 441 -12.01 6.95 6.92
CA ALA A 441 -12.37 7.43 5.60
C ALA A 441 -13.79 8.02 5.58
N THR A 442 -14.75 7.42 6.27
CA THR A 442 -16.11 7.95 6.44
C THR A 442 -16.09 9.34 7.08
N LEU A 443 -15.25 9.56 8.10
CA LEU A 443 -15.08 10.87 8.75
C LEU A 443 -14.30 11.89 7.89
N LEU A 444 -13.25 11.46 7.19
CA LEU A 444 -12.38 12.36 6.43
C LEU A 444 -12.91 12.69 5.03
N PHE A 445 -13.65 11.79 4.38
CA PHE A 445 -14.16 11.97 3.03
C PHE A 445 -15.04 13.23 2.84
N PRO A 446 -15.97 13.59 3.76
CA PRO A 446 -16.71 14.85 3.71
C PRO A 446 -15.80 16.09 3.73
N LEU A 447 -14.77 16.07 4.57
CA LEU A 447 -13.82 17.17 4.72
C LEU A 447 -12.93 17.30 3.47
N LEU A 448 -12.36 16.19 3.01
CA LEU A 448 -11.51 16.13 1.82
C LEU A 448 -12.27 16.51 0.54
N THR A 449 -13.58 16.24 0.48
CA THR A 449 -14.46 16.66 -0.61
C THR A 449 -14.63 18.18 -0.63
N ARG A 450 -15.03 18.80 0.49
CA ARG A 450 -15.16 20.26 0.59
C ARG A 450 -13.85 20.99 0.26
N ILE A 451 -12.71 20.45 0.72
CA ILE A 451 -11.37 20.97 0.37
C ILE A 451 -11.11 20.93 -1.14
N TRP A 452 -11.54 19.85 -1.81
CA TRP A 452 -11.36 19.67 -3.25
C TRP A 452 -12.27 20.59 -4.08
N GLU A 453 -13.50 20.83 -3.63
CA GLU A 453 -14.46 21.72 -4.27
C GLU A 453 -14.07 23.20 -4.12
N ALA A 454 -13.79 23.63 -2.88
CA ALA A 454 -13.38 25.01 -2.60
C ALA A 454 -11.94 25.32 -3.04
N GLY A 455 -11.11 24.28 -3.27
CA GLY A 455 -9.68 24.44 -3.50
C GLY A 455 -8.91 24.94 -2.28
N GLN A 456 -9.51 24.91 -1.09
CA GLN A 456 -8.95 25.48 0.14
C GLN A 456 -8.85 24.46 1.27
N VAL A 457 -7.72 24.43 1.98
CA VAL A 457 -7.53 23.62 3.19
C VAL A 457 -7.92 24.40 4.45
N PRO A 458 -8.33 23.71 5.54
CA PRO A 458 -8.63 24.34 6.82
C PRO A 458 -7.45 25.17 7.33
N ALA A 459 -7.72 26.28 8.02
CA ALA A 459 -6.69 27.21 8.50
C ALA A 459 -5.72 26.52 9.49
N GLU A 460 -6.24 25.59 10.28
CA GLU A 460 -5.52 24.76 11.24
C GLU A 460 -4.45 23.89 10.56
N TRP A 461 -4.68 23.48 9.30
CA TRP A 461 -3.70 22.68 8.53
C TRP A 461 -2.56 23.52 7.96
N LYS A 462 -2.69 24.85 7.98
CA LYS A 462 -1.63 25.79 7.59
C LYS A 462 -0.60 25.97 8.70
N GLN A 463 -0.91 25.58 9.94
CA GLN A 463 0.01 25.62 11.07
C GLN A 463 0.80 24.30 11.21
N GLY A 464 2.13 24.38 11.21
CA GLY A 464 3.04 23.27 11.42
C GLY A 464 3.83 23.36 12.72
N LEU A 465 4.28 22.21 13.24
CA LEU A 465 5.27 22.16 14.31
C LEU A 465 6.65 21.85 13.71
N LEU A 466 7.64 22.71 13.95
CA LEU A 466 9.01 22.51 13.47
C LEU A 466 9.86 21.88 14.57
N VAL A 467 10.21 20.60 14.40
CA VAL A 467 11.08 19.86 15.32
C VAL A 467 12.51 19.90 14.81
N LYS A 468 13.46 20.26 15.68
CA LYS A 468 14.89 20.29 15.36
C LYS A 468 15.52 18.89 15.49
N VAL A 469 16.24 18.45 14.46
CA VAL A 469 17.03 17.21 14.42
C VAL A 469 18.50 17.56 14.22
N PRO A 470 19.44 17.01 15.02
CA PRO A 470 20.85 17.37 14.89
C PRO A 470 21.47 16.84 13.58
N LYS A 471 22.29 17.68 12.95
CA LYS A 471 23.25 17.31 11.90
C LYS A 471 24.62 17.07 12.56
N LYS A 472 25.64 16.78 11.74
CA LYS A 472 27.03 16.78 12.20
C LYS A 472 27.51 18.20 12.48
N GLY A 473 28.40 18.34 13.46
CA GLY A 473 28.98 19.62 13.89
C GLY A 473 28.64 19.94 15.33
N ASP A 474 29.04 21.12 15.78
CA ASP A 474 28.71 21.65 17.10
C ASP A 474 27.18 21.91 17.24
N PRO A 475 26.48 21.29 18.21
CA PRO A 475 25.06 21.54 18.47
C PRO A 475 24.72 22.98 18.87
N SER A 476 25.68 23.80 19.31
CA SER A 476 25.47 25.22 19.64
C SER A 476 25.03 26.04 18.41
N ARG A 477 25.45 25.64 17.21
CA ARG A 477 25.23 26.39 15.97
C ARG A 477 23.92 26.00 15.30
N CYS A 478 23.03 26.96 15.09
CA CYS A 478 21.72 26.77 14.46
C CYS A 478 21.76 26.06 13.09
N ASP A 479 22.76 26.31 12.24
CA ASP A 479 22.88 25.65 10.94
C ASP A 479 23.14 24.13 11.03
N ASN A 480 23.68 23.66 12.16
CA ASN A 480 23.87 22.24 12.45
C ASN A 480 22.57 21.54 12.90
N TRP A 481 21.42 22.19 12.77
CA TRP A 481 20.11 21.57 12.95
C TRP A 481 19.35 21.47 11.61
N ARG A 482 18.54 20.43 11.47
CA ARG A 482 17.55 20.24 10.40
C ARG A 482 16.16 20.36 10.99
N GLY A 483 15.36 21.30 10.49
CA GLY A 483 13.95 21.40 10.84
C GLY A 483 13.12 20.35 10.09
N ILE A 484 12.30 19.59 10.82
CA ILE A 484 11.29 18.71 10.24
C ILE A 484 9.91 19.23 10.63
N THR A 485 9.07 19.52 9.64
CA THR A 485 7.71 20.00 9.85
C THR A 485 6.77 18.81 10.10
N LEU A 486 6.21 18.75 11.30
CA LEU A 486 5.12 17.83 11.62
C LEU A 486 3.79 18.46 11.21
N LEU A 487 3.07 17.76 10.33
CA LEU A 487 1.75 18.15 9.82
C LEU A 487 0.63 17.32 10.46
N PRO A 488 -0.60 17.86 10.56
CA PRO A 488 -1.80 17.13 10.97
C PRO A 488 -1.96 15.78 10.25
N ALA A 489 -2.53 14.79 10.94
CA ALA A 489 -2.67 13.45 10.36
C ALA A 489 -3.61 13.44 9.14
N ALA A 490 -4.70 14.20 9.19
CA ALA A 490 -5.63 14.37 8.08
C ALA A 490 -4.98 15.10 6.87
N ALA A 491 -4.12 16.11 7.12
CA ALA A 491 -3.34 16.76 6.06
C ALA A 491 -2.35 15.80 5.38
N LYS A 492 -1.76 14.85 6.13
CA LYS A 492 -0.93 13.76 5.58
C LYS A 492 -1.76 12.81 4.70
N VAL A 493 -3.02 12.53 5.03
CA VAL A 493 -3.94 11.75 4.16
C VAL A 493 -4.19 12.49 2.83
N LEU A 494 -4.53 13.78 2.86
CA LEU A 494 -4.70 14.59 1.65
C LEU A 494 -3.42 14.59 0.80
N ALA A 495 -2.26 14.87 1.42
CA ALA A 495 -0.97 14.86 0.72
C ALA A 495 -0.66 13.50 0.08
N LYS A 496 -1.07 12.38 0.71
CA LYS A 496 -0.91 11.03 0.14
C LYS A 496 -1.85 10.78 -1.04
N ILE A 497 -3.09 11.27 -1.01
CA ILE A 497 -4.04 11.19 -2.13
C ILE A 497 -3.52 12.01 -3.32
N LEU A 498 -3.06 13.25 -3.09
CA LEU A 498 -2.45 14.10 -4.10
C LEU A 498 -1.21 13.43 -4.71
N LEU A 499 -0.32 12.90 -3.88
CA LEU A 499 0.87 12.16 -4.32
C LEU A 499 0.50 10.97 -5.22
N ASN A 500 -0.47 10.15 -4.82
CA ASN A 500 -0.92 8.99 -5.62
C ASN A 500 -1.55 9.41 -6.95
N ARG A 501 -2.24 10.57 -7.02
CA ARG A 501 -2.83 11.10 -8.25
C ARG A 501 -1.78 11.70 -9.22
N ILE A 502 -0.73 12.32 -8.69
CA ILE A 502 0.25 13.08 -9.50
C ILE A 502 1.44 12.20 -9.91
N ALA A 503 1.95 11.36 -9.00
CA ALA A 503 3.19 10.62 -9.21
C ALA A 503 3.22 9.75 -10.49
N PRO A 504 2.16 9.00 -10.87
CA PRO A 504 2.18 8.21 -12.10
C PRO A 504 2.33 9.06 -13.37
N LYS A 505 1.60 10.18 -13.45
CA LYS A 505 1.68 11.10 -14.59
C LYS A 505 3.04 11.79 -14.66
N VAL A 506 3.59 12.19 -13.52
CA VAL A 506 4.91 12.85 -13.48
C VAL A 506 6.03 11.87 -13.79
N ALA A 507 5.98 10.63 -13.31
CA ALA A 507 7.05 9.64 -13.42
C ALA A 507 7.46 9.33 -14.87
N VAL A 508 6.51 9.37 -15.82
CA VAL A 508 6.75 9.19 -17.27
C VAL A 508 7.27 10.46 -17.96
N THR A 509 7.17 11.63 -17.32
CA THR A 509 7.69 12.89 -17.88
C THR A 509 9.09 13.23 -17.40
N LEU A 510 9.51 12.81 -16.20
CA LEU A 510 10.82 13.12 -15.60
C LEU A 510 11.98 12.53 -16.40
N ARG A 511 13.14 13.23 -16.45
CA ARG A 511 14.36 12.77 -17.12
C ARG A 511 14.85 11.47 -16.50
N ASP A 512 15.61 10.66 -17.22
CA ASP A 512 16.08 9.37 -16.71
C ASP A 512 17.25 9.52 -15.73
N GLU A 513 17.97 10.64 -15.84
CA GLU A 513 19.13 11.06 -15.05
C GLU A 513 18.74 11.46 -13.62
N GLN A 514 17.48 11.82 -13.37
CA GLN A 514 16.99 12.14 -12.02
C GLN A 514 16.53 10.88 -11.28
N ALA A 515 17.37 10.40 -10.35
CA ALA A 515 17.13 9.20 -9.54
C ALA A 515 16.53 9.49 -8.15
N GLY A 516 16.58 10.74 -7.68
CA GLY A 516 16.10 11.14 -6.36
C GLY A 516 14.60 10.86 -6.15
N PHE A 517 14.25 10.30 -5.00
CA PHE A 517 12.88 10.02 -4.56
C PHE A 517 11.99 9.18 -5.52
N ARG A 518 12.54 8.58 -6.58
CA ARG A 518 11.79 7.76 -7.55
C ARG A 518 11.82 6.27 -7.19
N PRO A 519 10.71 5.53 -7.44
CA PRO A 519 10.67 4.10 -7.21
C PRO A 519 11.64 3.38 -8.15
N GLY A 520 12.38 2.39 -7.63
CA GLY A 520 13.25 1.55 -8.46
C GLY A 520 14.49 2.26 -9.04
N ARG A 521 14.92 3.39 -8.47
CA ARG A 521 16.23 4.03 -8.71
C ARG A 521 17.04 4.01 -7.40
N SER A 522 18.37 3.99 -7.47
CA SER A 522 19.23 3.86 -6.27
C SER A 522 20.52 4.67 -6.37
N CYS A 523 21.05 5.10 -5.22
CA CYS A 523 22.36 5.77 -5.13
C CYS A 523 23.51 4.92 -5.71
N THR A 524 23.40 3.59 -5.60
CA THR A 524 24.34 2.62 -6.15
C THR A 524 24.43 2.74 -7.67
N ASP A 525 23.33 3.08 -8.34
CA ASP A 525 23.28 3.21 -9.80
C ASP A 525 24.21 4.34 -10.27
N HIS A 526 24.05 5.54 -9.71
CA HIS A 526 24.87 6.71 -10.07
C HIS A 526 26.31 6.58 -9.56
N THR A 527 26.50 6.05 -8.35
CA THR A 527 27.84 5.79 -7.81
C THR A 527 28.62 4.85 -8.73
N ASN A 528 27.97 3.80 -9.26
CA ASN A 528 28.62 2.88 -10.19
C ASN A 528 28.89 3.53 -11.55
N THR A 529 27.91 4.24 -12.14
CA THR A 529 28.10 4.98 -13.40
C THR A 529 29.31 5.90 -13.30
N LEU A 530 29.39 6.72 -12.26
CA LEU A 530 30.48 7.66 -12.04
C LEU A 530 31.84 6.97 -11.84
N ARG A 531 31.89 5.89 -11.05
CA ARG A 531 33.13 5.09 -10.88
C ARG A 531 33.61 4.50 -12.20
N VAL A 532 32.72 3.86 -12.97
CA VAL A 532 33.09 3.21 -14.23
C VAL A 532 33.53 4.24 -15.27
N LEU A 533 32.87 5.41 -15.31
CA LEU A 533 33.29 6.56 -16.13
C LEU A 533 34.74 6.97 -15.86
N ILE A 534 35.06 7.22 -14.59
CA ILE A 534 36.41 7.62 -14.18
C ILE A 534 37.42 6.51 -14.49
N GLU A 535 37.12 5.24 -14.15
CA GLU A 535 37.99 4.11 -14.48
C GLU A 535 38.27 4.00 -16.00
N GLN A 536 37.25 4.20 -16.85
CA GLN A 536 37.43 4.16 -18.30
C GLN A 536 38.22 5.37 -18.82
N CYS A 537 37.93 6.60 -18.39
CA CYS A 537 38.71 7.77 -18.81
C CYS A 537 40.19 7.67 -18.38
N VAL A 538 40.46 7.17 -17.17
CA VAL A 538 41.82 6.89 -16.68
C VAL A 538 42.52 5.81 -17.52
N GLU A 539 41.85 4.75 -17.94
CA GLU A 539 42.45 3.69 -18.76
C GLU A 539 42.76 4.16 -20.19
N TRP A 540 41.79 4.82 -20.83
CA TRP A 540 41.84 5.25 -22.24
C TRP A 540 42.51 6.61 -22.46
N GLN A 541 43.13 7.19 -21.42
CA GLN A 541 43.77 8.52 -21.43
C GLN A 541 42.85 9.64 -21.95
N SER A 542 41.55 9.54 -21.67
CA SER A 542 40.56 10.56 -22.02
C SER A 542 40.40 11.57 -20.90
N GLU A 543 40.30 12.84 -21.27
CA GLU A 543 39.93 13.90 -20.33
C GLU A 543 38.44 13.78 -19.96
N LEU A 544 38.11 14.12 -18.72
CA LEU A 544 36.74 14.19 -18.18
C LEU A 544 36.73 15.18 -17.02
N PHE A 545 35.81 16.14 -17.06
CA PHE A 545 35.63 17.15 -16.04
C PHE A 545 34.27 16.93 -15.37
N LEU A 546 34.27 16.99 -14.04
CA LEU A 546 33.10 16.75 -13.19
C LEU A 546 32.92 17.94 -12.25
N ALA A 547 31.70 18.44 -12.09
CA ALA A 547 31.36 19.37 -11.01
C ALA A 547 30.29 18.75 -10.11
N PHE A 548 30.62 18.58 -8.84
CA PHE A 548 29.69 18.14 -7.80
C PHE A 548 29.01 19.39 -7.23
N VAL A 549 27.69 19.52 -7.39
CA VAL A 549 26.93 20.73 -7.03
C VAL A 549 26.05 20.44 -5.82
N ASP A 550 26.17 21.27 -4.77
CA ASP A 550 25.28 21.29 -3.60
C ASP A 550 24.46 22.60 -3.60
N PHE A 551 23.20 22.55 -3.18
CA PHE A 551 22.35 23.74 -3.08
C PHE A 551 22.17 24.18 -1.63
N GLU A 552 22.25 25.49 -1.38
CA GLU A 552 22.07 26.06 -0.05
C GLU A 552 20.61 25.93 0.41
N LYS A 553 20.39 25.07 1.42
CA LYS A 553 19.08 24.84 2.04
C LYS A 553 17.99 24.57 0.98
N ALA A 554 18.30 23.75 -0.03
CA ALA A 554 17.52 23.56 -1.26
C ALA A 554 16.00 23.41 -1.07
N PHE A 555 15.57 22.63 -0.08
CA PHE A 555 14.16 22.44 0.23
C PHE A 555 13.49 23.73 0.75
N ASP A 556 14.22 24.57 1.47
CA ASP A 556 13.67 25.73 2.20
C ASP A 556 13.62 27.01 1.34
N THR A 557 14.32 27.04 0.19
CA THR A 557 14.47 28.25 -0.66
C THR A 557 13.59 28.28 -1.92
N VAL A 558 12.96 27.15 -2.30
CA VAL A 558 12.10 27.03 -3.49
C VAL A 558 11.05 28.15 -3.59
N LYS A 559 11.03 28.90 -4.69
CA LYS A 559 9.97 29.88 -4.97
C LYS A 559 8.67 29.16 -5.34
N TRP A 560 7.59 29.51 -4.63
CA TRP A 560 6.27 28.92 -4.87
C TRP A 560 5.71 29.23 -6.26
N THR A 561 5.87 30.47 -6.75
CA THR A 561 5.43 30.87 -8.10
C THR A 561 6.05 29.99 -9.19
N ALA A 562 7.36 29.77 -9.13
CA ALA A 562 8.10 28.87 -10.01
C ALA A 562 7.56 27.44 -9.92
N LEU A 563 7.36 26.92 -8.70
CA LEU A 563 6.82 25.57 -8.47
C LEU A 563 5.42 25.40 -9.08
N TRP A 564 4.55 26.39 -8.99
CA TRP A 564 3.20 26.34 -9.58
C TRP A 564 3.25 26.29 -11.11
N SER A 565 4.10 27.12 -11.73
CA SER A 565 4.34 27.10 -13.18
C SER A 565 4.95 25.78 -13.65
N SER A 566 5.84 25.17 -12.86
CA SER A 566 6.37 23.83 -13.10
C SER A 566 5.29 22.74 -13.10
N LEU A 567 4.39 22.74 -12.11
CA LEU A 567 3.26 21.80 -12.10
C LEU A 567 2.34 21.98 -13.32
N GLN A 568 2.10 23.23 -13.72
CA GLN A 568 1.28 23.55 -14.90
C GLN A 568 1.93 23.05 -16.20
N ARG A 569 3.25 23.22 -16.37
CA ARG A 569 4.01 22.68 -17.53
C ARG A 569 3.94 21.16 -17.64
N ARG A 570 3.85 20.43 -16.51
CA ARG A 570 3.61 18.97 -16.49
C ARG A 570 2.13 18.59 -16.74
N GLY A 571 1.29 19.55 -17.12
CA GLY A 571 -0.13 19.35 -17.40
C GLY A 571 -0.92 18.89 -16.17
N ILE A 572 -0.52 19.28 -14.97
CA ILE A 572 -1.27 18.96 -13.74
C ILE A 572 -2.51 19.88 -13.70
N PRO A 573 -3.73 19.34 -13.51
CA PRO A 573 -4.96 20.13 -13.51
C PRO A 573 -4.94 21.28 -12.49
N ALA A 574 -5.47 22.44 -12.90
CA ALA A 574 -5.50 23.65 -12.09
C ALA A 574 -6.14 23.44 -10.69
N CYS A 575 -7.18 22.60 -10.57
CA CYS A 575 -7.79 22.28 -9.28
C CYS A 575 -6.85 21.52 -8.32
N ILE A 576 -5.96 20.65 -8.84
CA ILE A 576 -4.91 20.01 -8.04
C ILE A 576 -3.88 21.04 -7.60
N ILE A 577 -3.45 21.91 -8.53
CA ILE A 577 -2.51 22.99 -8.22
C ILE A 577 -3.10 23.88 -7.12
N GLN A 578 -4.37 24.28 -7.21
CA GLN A 578 -5.02 25.13 -6.22
C GLN A 578 -5.05 24.52 -4.80
N VAL A 579 -5.38 23.24 -4.67
CA VAL A 579 -5.32 22.55 -3.36
C VAL A 579 -3.89 22.49 -2.82
N ILE A 580 -2.90 22.28 -3.69
CA ILE A 580 -1.47 22.32 -3.30
C ILE A 580 -1.07 23.73 -2.89
N ARG A 581 -1.47 24.78 -3.62
CA ARG A 581 -1.22 26.18 -3.26
C ARG A 581 -1.76 26.47 -1.87
N SER A 582 -3.00 26.07 -1.58
CA SER A 582 -3.61 26.27 -0.26
C SER A 582 -2.89 25.53 0.88
N LEU A 583 -2.25 24.37 0.61
CA LEU A 583 -1.39 23.66 1.56
C LEU A 583 -0.07 24.40 1.89
N TYR A 584 0.31 25.43 1.13
CA TYR A 584 1.55 26.20 1.31
C TYR A 584 1.28 27.67 1.64
N GLU A 585 0.48 28.36 0.82
CA GLU A 585 0.20 29.79 0.92
C GLU A 585 -0.54 30.14 2.23
N GLY A 586 0.07 31.04 3.01
CA GLY A 586 -0.39 31.42 4.34
C GLY A 586 0.03 30.46 5.46
N SER A 587 0.95 29.52 5.23
CA SER A 587 1.44 28.62 6.28
C SER A 587 2.26 29.33 7.35
N THR A 588 2.16 28.84 8.58
CA THR A 588 3.00 29.22 9.71
C THR A 588 3.64 27.98 10.36
N CYS A 589 4.78 28.16 11.02
CA CYS A 589 5.43 27.12 11.81
C CYS A 589 5.75 27.63 13.22
N ARG A 590 5.57 26.80 14.24
CA ARG A 590 6.08 27.05 15.60
C ARG A 590 7.24 26.10 15.89
N VAL A 591 8.35 26.61 16.40
CA VAL A 591 9.52 25.78 16.75
C VAL A 591 9.25 25.06 18.06
N VAL A 592 9.52 23.75 18.11
CA VAL A 592 9.45 22.95 19.33
C VAL A 592 10.84 22.89 19.98
N HIS A 593 10.96 23.37 21.22
CA HIS A 593 12.18 23.32 22.02
C HIS A 593 11.81 22.86 23.43
N GLU A 594 12.44 21.80 23.95
CA GLU A 594 12.22 21.34 25.34
C GLU A 594 10.75 21.13 25.76
N LYS A 595 9.91 20.76 24.77
CA LYS A 595 8.44 20.59 24.84
C LYS A 595 7.63 21.90 24.82
N GLU A 596 8.28 23.05 24.84
CA GLU A 596 7.64 24.35 24.64
C GLU A 596 7.50 24.72 23.16
N LEU A 597 6.57 25.63 22.87
CA LEU A 597 6.25 26.10 21.52
C LEU A 597 6.63 27.57 21.36
N GLY A 598 7.67 27.85 20.59
CA GLY A 598 8.07 29.21 20.23
C GLY A 598 6.99 29.99 19.45
N ALA A 599 7.26 31.27 19.20
CA ALA A 599 6.38 32.15 18.44
C ALA A 599 6.08 31.62 17.01
N PRO A 600 4.91 31.96 16.42
CA PRO A 600 4.57 31.57 15.06
C PRO A 600 5.42 32.32 14.03
N ILE A 601 6.10 31.56 13.16
CA ILE A 601 6.93 32.06 12.05
C ILE A 601 6.14 31.88 10.75
N ARG A 602 5.96 32.96 9.97
CA ARG A 602 5.31 32.91 8.65
C ARG A 602 6.26 32.30 7.61
N ILE A 603 5.76 31.37 6.81
CA ILE A 603 6.50 30.75 5.71
C ILE A 603 6.19 31.52 4.41
N SER A 604 7.21 31.84 3.62
CA SER A 604 7.10 32.54 2.33
C SER A 604 7.69 31.78 1.13
N ALA A 605 8.50 30.75 1.38
CA ALA A 605 9.17 29.93 0.38
C ALA A 605 9.38 28.50 0.91
N GLY A 606 9.85 27.62 0.03
CA GLY A 606 10.27 26.27 0.36
C GLY A 606 9.16 25.21 0.33
N VAL A 607 9.59 23.96 0.26
CA VAL A 607 8.78 22.75 0.36
C VAL A 607 8.93 22.13 1.77
N LYS A 608 7.82 21.72 2.37
CA LYS A 608 7.76 21.30 3.79
C LYS A 608 8.55 20.01 4.06
N GLN A 609 9.76 20.11 4.62
CA GLN A 609 10.58 18.94 5.01
C GLN A 609 9.78 18.03 5.98
N GLY A 610 9.58 16.77 5.60
CA GLY A 610 8.75 15.80 6.34
C GLY A 610 7.34 15.58 5.78
N CYS A 611 6.87 16.42 4.85
CA CYS A 611 5.64 16.19 4.10
C CYS A 611 5.83 15.09 3.03
N LEU A 612 4.77 14.31 2.77
CA LEU A 612 4.78 13.23 1.78
C LEU A 612 4.85 13.72 0.33
N LEU A 613 4.33 14.92 0.06
CA LEU A 613 4.23 15.48 -1.29
C LEU A 613 5.49 16.28 -1.69
N SER A 614 6.17 16.90 -0.72
CA SER A 614 7.32 17.79 -0.94
C SER A 614 8.49 17.19 -1.74
N PRO A 615 8.88 15.91 -1.56
CA PRO A 615 9.96 15.32 -2.37
C PRO A 615 9.62 15.26 -3.87
N LEU A 616 8.36 14.97 -4.22
CA LEU A 616 7.92 14.96 -5.62
C LEU A 616 7.87 16.38 -6.20
N LEU A 617 7.38 17.35 -5.42
CA LEU A 617 7.33 18.76 -5.83
C LEU A 617 8.74 19.32 -6.11
N PHE A 618 9.70 19.01 -5.24
CA PHE A 618 11.10 19.39 -5.40
C PHE A 618 11.71 18.80 -6.68
N VAL A 619 11.50 17.49 -6.91
CA VAL A 619 12.00 16.79 -8.11
C VAL A 619 11.40 17.34 -9.40
N ILE A 620 10.11 17.72 -9.43
CA ILE A 620 9.49 18.33 -10.61
C ILE A 620 10.17 19.66 -10.97
N LEU A 621 10.39 20.52 -9.98
CA LEU A 621 11.02 21.83 -10.19
C LEU A 621 12.49 21.70 -10.62
N LEU A 622 13.24 20.79 -10.01
CA LEU A 622 14.64 20.58 -10.36
C LEU A 622 14.81 19.92 -11.74
N ASP A 623 13.91 19.02 -12.13
CA ASP A 623 13.87 18.42 -13.47
C ASP A 623 13.50 19.46 -14.54
N ASP A 624 12.77 20.52 -14.21
CA ASP A 624 12.55 21.67 -15.11
C ASP A 624 13.79 22.55 -15.26
N VAL A 625 14.52 22.84 -14.16
CA VAL A 625 15.83 23.54 -14.22
C VAL A 625 16.78 22.77 -15.14
N MET A 626 16.97 21.48 -14.86
CA MET A 626 17.95 20.68 -15.57
C MET A 626 17.59 20.45 -17.04
N ARG A 627 16.29 20.41 -17.41
CA ARG A 627 15.88 20.39 -18.83
C ARG A 627 16.40 21.58 -19.62
N ASN A 628 16.32 22.77 -19.05
CA ASN A 628 16.81 23.98 -19.71
C ASN A 628 18.34 23.92 -19.83
N VAL A 629 19.04 23.55 -18.75
CA VAL A 629 20.51 23.43 -18.70
C VAL A 629 21.06 22.44 -19.73
N VAL A 630 20.40 21.30 -19.93
CA VAL A 630 20.85 20.22 -20.84
C VAL A 630 20.24 20.28 -22.24
N ALA A 631 19.45 21.31 -22.56
CA ALA A 631 18.93 21.51 -23.91
C ALA A 631 20.06 21.74 -24.95
N ILE A 632 21.21 22.24 -24.48
CA ILE A 632 22.44 22.40 -25.27
C ILE A 632 23.40 21.26 -24.87
N PRO A 633 23.72 20.32 -25.78
CA PRO A 633 24.54 19.16 -25.46
C PRO A 633 26.00 19.57 -25.22
N ARG A 634 26.48 19.36 -24.00
CA ARG A 634 27.81 19.76 -23.50
C ARG A 634 28.48 18.65 -22.67
N GLY A 635 27.90 17.45 -22.70
CA GLY A 635 28.33 16.26 -21.99
C GLY A 635 29.16 15.31 -22.84
N ILE A 636 29.23 14.06 -22.41
CA ILE A 636 30.02 13.01 -23.07
C ILE A 636 29.15 12.16 -23.99
N SER A 637 29.68 11.81 -25.17
CA SER A 637 28.99 10.91 -26.11
C SER A 637 28.76 9.54 -25.48
N TRP A 638 27.56 9.00 -25.69
CA TRP A 638 27.01 7.84 -25.00
C TRP A 638 26.18 7.00 -25.98
N ALA A 639 26.01 5.70 -25.73
CA ALA A 639 25.35 4.80 -26.70
C ALA A 639 23.87 5.14 -26.99
N SER A 640 23.25 6.01 -26.17
CA SER A 640 21.87 6.48 -26.30
C SER A 640 21.77 8.01 -26.48
N GLY A 641 22.86 8.70 -26.84
CA GLY A 641 22.89 10.16 -26.99
C GLY A 641 24.10 10.80 -26.29
N VAL A 642 23.85 11.73 -25.37
CA VAL A 642 24.88 12.43 -24.60
C VAL A 642 24.53 12.33 -23.11
N LEU A 643 25.50 11.97 -22.27
CA LEU A 643 25.34 12.00 -20.81
C LEU A 643 25.82 13.34 -20.27
N GLU A 644 24.88 14.13 -19.76
CA GLU A 644 25.08 15.52 -19.33
C GLU A 644 25.31 15.67 -17.82
N ASP A 645 24.62 14.83 -17.03
CA ASP A 645 24.56 14.90 -15.57
C ASP A 645 24.15 13.57 -14.91
N LEU A 646 24.28 13.51 -13.58
CA LEU A 646 23.73 12.46 -12.72
C LEU A 646 23.09 13.09 -11.46
N ASP A 647 21.77 13.14 -11.42
CA ASP A 647 20.99 13.82 -10.37
C ASP A 647 20.45 12.86 -9.31
N TYR A 648 20.71 13.10 -8.02
CA TYR A 648 20.02 12.43 -6.93
C TYR A 648 19.39 13.45 -5.97
N ALA A 649 18.16 13.87 -6.30
CA ALA A 649 17.53 15.02 -5.65
C ALA A 649 18.44 16.25 -5.77
N ASP A 650 18.85 16.86 -4.66
CA ASP A 650 19.73 18.03 -4.61
C ASP A 650 21.22 17.73 -4.87
N ASP A 651 21.65 16.46 -4.80
CA ASP A 651 23.02 16.04 -5.13
C ASP A 651 23.19 15.89 -6.66
N ILE A 652 23.70 16.91 -7.35
CA ILE A 652 23.93 16.93 -8.81
C ILE A 652 25.41 16.70 -9.14
N VAL A 653 25.69 15.91 -10.18
CA VAL A 653 27.02 15.83 -10.82
C VAL A 653 26.90 16.23 -12.27
N LEU A 654 27.51 17.36 -12.65
CA LEU A 654 27.64 17.79 -14.04
C LEU A 654 28.85 17.08 -14.68
N ILE A 655 28.71 16.62 -15.92
CA ILE A 655 29.71 15.80 -16.62
C ILE A 655 30.03 16.43 -17.98
N SER A 656 31.30 16.73 -18.28
CA SER A 656 31.71 17.33 -19.56
C SER A 656 33.11 16.84 -20.02
N PRO A 657 33.40 16.82 -21.33
CA PRO A 657 34.69 16.36 -21.86
C PRO A 657 35.80 17.41 -21.80
N THR A 658 35.45 18.71 -21.73
CA THR A 658 36.38 19.84 -21.60
C THR A 658 35.96 20.75 -20.45
N LEU A 659 36.88 21.60 -19.99
CA LEU A 659 36.62 22.56 -18.90
C LEU A 659 35.66 23.66 -19.34
N ASP A 660 35.80 24.20 -20.56
CA ASP A 660 34.97 25.31 -21.06
C ASP A 660 33.49 24.92 -21.12
N LEU A 661 33.20 23.72 -21.65
CA LEU A 661 31.84 23.17 -21.69
C LEU A 661 31.26 22.93 -20.28
N LEU A 662 32.11 22.60 -19.29
CA LEU A 662 31.68 22.50 -17.89
C LEU A 662 31.40 23.88 -17.29
N GLN A 663 32.22 24.89 -17.62
CA GLN A 663 32.07 26.27 -17.17
C GLN A 663 30.77 26.89 -17.69
N GLU A 664 30.49 26.77 -18.99
CA GLU A 664 29.22 27.19 -19.59
C GLU A 664 28.02 26.44 -18.98
N LYS A 665 28.18 25.14 -18.67
CA LYS A 665 27.11 24.32 -18.10
C LYS A 665 26.81 24.73 -16.66
N LEU A 666 27.84 25.00 -15.86
CA LEU A 666 27.70 25.49 -14.48
C LEU A 666 27.07 26.89 -14.46
N ALA A 667 27.50 27.80 -15.35
CA ALA A 667 26.91 29.14 -15.46
C ALA A 667 25.43 29.09 -15.87
N HIS A 668 25.07 28.22 -16.83
CA HIS A 668 23.66 28.03 -17.22
C HIS A 668 22.83 27.43 -16.07
N LEU A 669 23.38 26.43 -15.34
CA LEU A 669 22.72 25.88 -14.14
C LEU A 669 22.49 26.96 -13.07
N GLN A 670 23.46 27.85 -12.88
CA GLN A 670 23.37 28.91 -11.89
C GLN A 670 22.20 29.84 -12.16
N GLU A 671 22.02 30.34 -13.39
CA GLU A 671 20.95 31.27 -13.70
C GLU A 671 19.56 30.60 -13.66
N GLU A 672 19.42 29.42 -14.24
CA GLU A 672 18.16 28.65 -14.20
C GLU A 672 17.76 28.28 -12.76
N ALA A 673 18.72 27.89 -11.92
CA ALA A 673 18.49 27.65 -10.49
C ALA A 673 18.03 28.93 -9.76
N ARG A 674 18.65 30.08 -10.05
CA ARG A 674 18.34 31.39 -9.44
C ARG A 674 16.92 31.84 -9.76
N VAL A 675 16.44 31.61 -10.98
CA VAL A 675 15.04 31.83 -11.38
C VAL A 675 14.08 31.07 -10.45
N MET A 676 14.34 29.79 -10.19
CA MET A 676 13.50 28.93 -9.33
C MET A 676 13.68 29.15 -7.82
N GLY A 677 14.67 29.95 -7.40
CA GLY A 677 14.95 30.28 -6.00
C GLY A 677 16.03 29.41 -5.33
N LEU A 678 16.73 28.59 -6.11
CA LEU A 678 17.86 27.79 -5.64
C LEU A 678 19.17 28.59 -5.78
N ARG A 679 20.09 28.42 -4.82
CA ARG A 679 21.44 29.01 -4.86
C ARG A 679 22.48 27.92 -4.67
N ILE A 680 23.49 27.89 -5.53
CA ILE A 680 24.58 26.93 -5.45
C ILE A 680 25.49 27.28 -4.25
N ASN A 681 25.86 26.26 -3.48
CA ASN A 681 26.68 26.39 -2.29
C ASN A 681 28.18 26.37 -2.64
N ARG A 682 28.75 27.55 -2.85
CA ARG A 682 30.14 27.74 -3.28
C ARG A 682 31.18 26.99 -2.43
N ARG A 683 30.92 26.78 -1.12
CA ARG A 683 31.84 26.13 -0.17
C ARG A 683 31.77 24.60 -0.17
N LYS A 684 30.84 24.01 -0.91
CA LYS A 684 30.66 22.55 -1.01
C LYS A 684 30.65 22.06 -2.44
N THR A 685 30.28 22.93 -3.38
CA THR A 685 30.44 22.66 -4.80
C THR A 685 31.93 22.59 -5.11
N VAL A 686 32.36 21.49 -5.72
CA VAL A 686 33.78 21.20 -6.01
C VAL A 686 33.92 20.58 -7.39
N ASP A 687 35.07 20.77 -8.02
CA ASP A 687 35.41 20.16 -9.30
C ASP A 687 36.32 18.92 -9.13
N MET A 688 36.26 17.98 -10.07
CA MET A 688 37.19 16.85 -10.17
C MET A 688 37.57 16.63 -11.63
N ARG A 689 38.87 16.56 -11.90
CA ARG A 689 39.43 16.56 -13.28
C ARG A 689 40.17 15.27 -13.57
N ILE A 690 39.62 14.40 -14.40
CA ILE A 690 40.27 13.15 -14.78
C ILE A 690 41.15 13.39 -16.00
N LYS A 691 42.44 13.04 -15.90
CA LYS A 691 43.45 13.14 -16.98
C LYS A 691 43.62 14.52 -17.64
N ALA A 692 42.96 15.56 -17.12
CA ALA A 692 43.04 16.93 -17.60
C ALA A 692 44.46 17.46 -17.76
N LYS A 693 44.70 18.14 -18.89
CA LYS A 693 45.96 18.82 -19.22
C LYS A 693 46.00 20.27 -18.74
N THR A 694 44.84 20.93 -18.65
CA THR A 694 44.75 22.32 -18.17
C THR A 694 44.78 22.42 -16.64
N SER A 695 45.44 23.48 -16.14
CA SER A 695 45.42 23.93 -14.75
C SER A 695 44.30 24.93 -14.44
N ASP A 696 43.57 25.43 -15.44
CA ASP A 696 42.58 26.50 -15.30
C ASP A 696 41.45 26.11 -14.33
N ALA A 697 40.96 27.08 -13.57
CA ALA A 697 39.99 26.83 -12.50
C ALA A 697 38.55 27.08 -12.96
N LEU A 698 37.62 26.23 -12.51
CA LEU A 698 36.19 26.47 -12.67
C LEU A 698 35.78 27.66 -11.78
N ILE A 699 35.03 28.61 -12.33
CA ILE A 699 34.63 29.86 -11.67
C ILE A 699 33.13 29.83 -11.38
N LEU A 700 32.75 30.22 -10.17
CA LEU A 700 31.37 30.40 -9.74
C LEU A 700 31.27 31.70 -8.94
N ASP A 701 30.44 32.65 -9.39
CA ASP A 701 30.32 33.99 -8.78
C ASP A 701 31.68 34.67 -8.53
N ASP A 702 32.49 34.79 -9.60
CA ASP A 702 33.83 35.40 -9.59
C ASP A 702 34.85 34.74 -8.64
N GLN A 703 34.53 33.57 -8.06
CA GLN A 703 35.40 32.81 -7.18
C GLN A 703 35.78 31.48 -7.81
N ARG A 704 37.06 31.09 -7.64
CA ARG A 704 37.57 29.78 -8.06
C ARG A 704 36.99 28.70 -7.15
N LEU A 705 36.49 27.62 -7.74
CA LEU A 705 36.05 26.43 -7.01
C LEU A 705 37.25 25.55 -6.63
N ASP A 706 37.11 24.81 -5.52
CA ASP A 706 38.09 23.85 -5.07
C ASP A 706 38.10 22.62 -6.01
N SER A 707 39.28 22.23 -6.49
CA SER A 707 39.48 21.00 -7.25
C SER A 707 39.96 19.88 -6.32
N VAL A 708 39.33 18.71 -6.38
CA VAL A 708 39.57 17.60 -5.45
C VAL A 708 39.93 16.28 -6.15
N ASP A 709 40.94 15.58 -5.62
CA ASP A 709 41.28 14.22 -6.06
C ASP A 709 40.32 13.15 -5.51
N ALA A 710 39.58 13.44 -4.44
CA ALA A 710 38.60 12.54 -3.84
C ALA A 710 37.39 13.29 -3.25
N PHE A 711 36.17 12.78 -3.51
CA PHE A 711 34.92 13.37 -3.04
C PHE A 711 33.94 12.31 -2.52
N THR A 712 33.06 12.65 -1.58
CA THR A 712 32.05 11.72 -1.02
C THR A 712 30.68 11.95 -1.67
N TYR A 713 30.43 11.29 -2.80
CA TYR A 713 29.15 11.34 -3.52
C TYR A 713 28.19 10.24 -3.04
N LEU A 714 26.93 10.62 -2.72
CA LEU A 714 25.88 9.74 -2.19
C LEU A 714 26.34 8.84 -1.02
N GLY A 715 27.25 9.37 -0.20
CA GLY A 715 27.85 8.71 0.96
C GLY A 715 29.10 7.85 0.67
N SER A 716 29.44 7.61 -0.60
CA SER A 716 30.57 6.79 -1.07
C SER A 716 31.73 7.65 -1.58
N THR A 717 32.96 7.29 -1.24
CA THR A 717 34.14 8.07 -1.67
C THR A 717 34.58 7.66 -3.08
N VAL A 718 34.55 8.60 -4.01
CA VAL A 718 34.99 8.46 -5.40
C VAL A 718 36.30 9.23 -5.57
N THR A 719 37.29 8.65 -6.24
CA THR A 719 38.61 9.26 -6.45
C THR A 719 38.91 9.45 -7.93
N ARG A 720 39.89 10.31 -8.25
CA ARG A 720 40.38 10.58 -9.61
C ARG A 720 40.88 9.34 -10.36
N GLN A 721 41.23 8.26 -9.65
CA GLN A 721 41.65 6.97 -10.21
C GLN A 721 40.52 5.92 -10.26
N GLY A 722 39.29 6.29 -9.88
CA GLY A 722 38.11 5.41 -9.80
C GLY A 722 38.13 4.41 -8.64
N GLY A 723 39.15 4.45 -7.78
CA GLY A 723 39.45 3.42 -6.79
C GLY A 723 38.38 3.26 -5.69
N ALA A 724 38.24 2.02 -5.20
CA ALA A 724 37.35 1.70 -4.08
C ALA A 724 38.06 1.72 -2.70
N ASP A 725 39.39 1.83 -2.70
CA ASP A 725 40.25 1.66 -1.54
C ASP A 725 39.94 2.68 -0.42
N GLU A 726 39.85 3.97 -0.76
CA GLU A 726 39.49 5.03 0.19
C GLU A 726 38.05 4.93 0.72
N ASP A 727 37.09 4.51 -0.11
CA ASP A 727 35.70 4.28 0.31
C ASP A 727 35.63 3.13 1.32
N ILE A 728 36.33 2.02 1.04
CA ILE A 728 36.43 0.87 1.96
C ILE A 728 37.07 1.29 3.28
N GLU A 729 38.12 2.10 3.27
CA GLU A 729 38.74 2.59 4.51
C GLU A 729 37.84 3.59 5.26
N SER A 730 37.10 4.44 4.54
CA SER A 730 36.03 5.29 5.07
C SER A 730 34.92 4.47 5.73
N ARG A 731 34.49 3.35 5.12
CA ARG A 731 33.51 2.41 5.73
C ARG A 731 34.07 1.70 6.94
N ILE A 732 35.31 1.23 6.90
CA ILE A 732 35.95 0.58 8.06
C ILE A 732 36.06 1.59 9.23
N LYS A 733 36.43 2.86 8.98
CA LYS A 733 36.43 3.92 10.00
C LYS A 733 35.04 4.14 10.60
N LYS A 734 34.00 4.31 9.76
CA LYS A 734 32.59 4.48 10.18
C LYS A 734 32.07 3.27 10.96
N ALA A 735 32.35 2.05 10.51
CA ALA A 735 31.92 0.80 11.16
C ALA A 735 32.66 0.56 12.50
N LYS A 736 33.96 0.92 12.60
CA LYS A 736 34.70 0.92 13.87
C LYS A 736 34.05 1.86 14.89
N ALA A 737 33.68 3.08 14.48
CA ALA A 737 33.00 4.04 15.36
C ALA A 737 31.62 3.52 15.84
N ALA A 738 30.80 2.97 14.92
CA ALA A 738 29.52 2.36 15.27
C ALA A 738 29.68 1.14 16.21
N PHE A 739 30.72 0.32 16.00
CA PHE A 739 31.04 -0.80 16.89
C PHE A 739 31.46 -0.31 18.28
N ALA A 740 32.26 0.76 18.38
CA ALA A 740 32.71 1.33 19.64
C ALA A 740 31.56 1.93 20.46
N GLN A 741 30.62 2.64 19.81
CA GLN A 741 29.42 3.18 20.48
C GLN A 741 28.55 2.09 21.11
N LEU A 742 28.58 0.87 20.57
CA LEU A 742 27.85 -0.29 21.08
C LEU A 742 28.66 -1.13 22.09
N LYS A 743 29.81 -0.64 22.59
CA LYS A 743 30.62 -1.35 23.61
C LYS A 743 29.80 -1.86 24.81
N PRO A 744 28.88 -1.10 25.43
CA PRO A 744 28.04 -1.61 26.53
C PRO A 744 27.13 -2.79 26.12
N VAL A 745 26.72 -2.86 24.86
CA VAL A 745 25.92 -3.97 24.31
C VAL A 745 26.78 -5.23 24.17
N TRP A 746 28.02 -5.09 23.71
CA TRP A 746 28.97 -6.21 23.59
C TRP A 746 29.41 -6.72 24.96
N ASP A 747 29.59 -5.81 25.92
CA ASP A 747 30.04 -6.12 27.28
C ASP A 747 28.90 -6.55 28.22
N SER A 748 27.61 -6.43 27.83
CA SER A 748 26.48 -6.91 28.64
C SER A 748 26.42 -8.44 28.75
N ASN A 749 26.28 -8.98 29.97
CA ASN A 749 26.00 -10.41 30.19
C ASN A 749 24.52 -10.77 29.97
N VAL A 750 23.60 -9.79 30.03
CA VAL A 750 22.15 -9.99 29.91
C VAL A 750 21.73 -10.28 28.47
N LEU A 751 22.40 -9.66 27.50
CA LEU A 751 22.06 -9.82 26.08
C LEU A 751 22.60 -11.13 25.51
N THR A 752 21.70 -11.97 24.99
CA THR A 752 22.10 -13.23 24.34
C THR A 752 23.00 -13.00 23.12
N ARG A 753 23.89 -13.96 22.85
CA ARG A 753 24.75 -13.97 21.65
C ARG A 753 23.96 -13.70 20.35
N ARG A 754 22.75 -14.26 20.22
CA ARG A 754 21.90 -14.08 19.04
C ARG A 754 21.48 -12.61 18.84
N ILE A 755 21.11 -11.92 19.93
CA ILE A 755 20.76 -10.49 19.88
C ILE A 755 21.99 -9.66 19.52
N LYS A 756 23.15 -9.91 20.16
CA LYS A 756 24.40 -9.19 19.85
C LYS A 756 24.81 -9.31 18.38
N ILE A 757 24.76 -10.52 17.81
CA ILE A 757 25.05 -10.74 16.39
C ILE A 757 24.02 -10.03 15.50
N SER A 758 22.72 -10.10 15.83
CA SER A 758 21.69 -9.39 15.07
C SER A 758 21.91 -7.87 15.07
N LEU A 759 22.32 -7.28 16.19
CA LEU A 759 22.67 -5.86 16.29
C LEU A 759 23.94 -5.53 15.51
N PHE A 760 24.95 -6.39 15.55
CA PHE A 760 26.16 -6.26 14.73
C PHE A 760 25.82 -6.26 13.23
N ASP A 761 24.99 -7.20 12.77
CA ASP A 761 24.57 -7.28 11.36
C ASP A 761 23.72 -6.07 10.94
N SER A 762 22.76 -5.66 11.78
CA SER A 762 21.84 -4.55 11.48
C SER A 762 22.49 -3.17 11.53
N ILE A 763 23.52 -2.96 12.36
CA ILE A 763 24.12 -1.62 12.59
C ILE A 763 25.56 -1.52 12.06
N VAL A 764 26.44 -2.46 12.44
CA VAL A 764 27.87 -2.35 12.13
C VAL A 764 28.18 -2.88 10.74
N LYS A 765 27.67 -4.08 10.41
CA LYS A 765 27.89 -4.72 9.11
C LYS A 765 27.13 -4.01 7.98
N SER A 766 25.97 -3.43 8.27
CA SER A 766 25.21 -2.62 7.32
C SER A 766 25.95 -1.32 6.95
N VAL A 767 26.55 -0.62 7.93
CA VAL A 767 27.42 0.55 7.69
C VAL A 767 28.70 0.16 6.94
N LEU A 768 29.29 -1.00 7.28
CA LEU A 768 30.48 -1.52 6.61
C LEU A 768 30.23 -1.82 5.13
N LEU A 769 29.10 -2.44 4.79
CA LEU A 769 28.78 -2.93 3.45
C LEU A 769 27.96 -1.95 2.58
N PHE A 770 27.79 -0.70 3.01
CA PHE A 770 27.11 0.30 2.20
C PHE A 770 27.95 0.63 0.95
N GLY A 771 27.36 0.48 -0.24
CA GLY A 771 27.99 0.79 -1.53
C GLY A 771 28.90 -0.31 -2.08
N CYS A 772 28.98 -1.47 -1.40
CA CYS A 772 29.89 -2.56 -1.74
C CYS A 772 29.65 -3.20 -3.12
N GLU A 773 28.47 -2.98 -3.69
CA GLU A 773 28.11 -3.37 -5.04
C GLU A 773 28.99 -2.67 -6.11
N THR A 774 29.47 -1.46 -5.80
CA THR A 774 30.26 -0.60 -6.69
C THR A 774 31.79 -0.77 -6.55
N TRP A 775 32.25 -1.65 -5.64
CA TRP A 775 33.68 -1.80 -5.38
C TRP A 775 34.36 -2.76 -6.35
N ARG A 776 35.55 -2.39 -6.82
CA ARG A 776 36.52 -3.36 -7.36
C ARG A 776 36.99 -4.25 -6.21
N VAL A 777 36.72 -5.54 -6.27
CA VAL A 777 37.01 -6.47 -5.16
C VAL A 777 38.34 -7.18 -5.41
N THR A 778 39.36 -6.84 -4.63
CA THR A 778 40.66 -7.54 -4.65
C THR A 778 40.79 -8.47 -3.44
N LYS A 779 41.69 -9.47 -3.51
CA LYS A 779 42.00 -10.36 -2.36
C LYS A 779 42.43 -9.54 -1.14
N GLY A 780 43.29 -8.53 -1.33
CA GLY A 780 43.76 -7.64 -0.26
C GLY A 780 42.64 -6.83 0.41
N LEU A 781 41.76 -6.21 -0.37
CA LEU A 781 40.61 -5.45 0.16
C LEU A 781 39.60 -6.34 0.88
N THR A 782 39.32 -7.52 0.32
CA THR A 782 38.45 -8.52 0.97
C THR A 782 39.03 -8.98 2.30
N ASN A 783 40.35 -9.19 2.38
CA ASN A 783 41.04 -9.55 3.61
C ASN A 783 40.99 -8.41 4.65
N LYS A 784 41.21 -7.14 4.26
CA LYS A 784 41.04 -5.98 5.18
C LYS A 784 39.65 -5.98 5.82
N LEU A 785 38.58 -6.19 5.03
CA LEU A 785 37.20 -6.26 5.50
C LEU A 785 36.95 -7.49 6.40
N GLN A 786 37.43 -8.67 5.99
CA GLN A 786 37.26 -9.92 6.72
C GLN A 786 37.95 -9.89 8.09
N VAL A 787 39.14 -9.27 8.18
CA VAL A 787 39.87 -9.06 9.44
C VAL A 787 39.06 -8.20 10.40
N PHE A 788 38.47 -7.09 9.93
CA PHE A 788 37.62 -6.25 10.77
C PHE A 788 36.37 -6.99 11.28
N VAL A 789 35.67 -7.71 10.41
CA VAL A 789 34.51 -8.53 10.80
C VAL A 789 34.93 -9.60 11.82
N ASN A 790 36.00 -10.34 11.57
CA ASN A 790 36.47 -11.40 12.45
C ASN A 790 36.94 -10.87 13.81
N LYS A 791 37.60 -9.69 13.87
CA LYS A 791 37.97 -9.04 15.13
C LYS A 791 36.73 -8.61 15.93
N SER A 792 35.73 -8.07 15.24
CA SER A 792 34.45 -7.66 15.85
C SER A 792 33.68 -8.87 16.42
N LEU A 793 33.58 -9.96 15.66
CA LEU A 793 32.93 -11.20 16.12
C LEU A 793 33.66 -11.82 17.31
N ARG A 794 35.01 -11.89 17.29
CA ARG A 794 35.79 -12.37 18.44
C ARG A 794 35.55 -11.53 19.70
N SER A 795 35.47 -10.20 19.57
CA SER A 795 35.14 -9.29 20.67
C SER A 795 33.74 -9.55 21.23
N ILE A 796 32.72 -9.72 20.37
CA ILE A 796 31.34 -10.07 20.77
C ILE A 796 31.27 -11.41 21.52
N LEU A 797 32.09 -12.39 21.13
CA LEU A 797 32.20 -13.70 21.80
C LEU A 797 33.16 -13.71 23.01
N ARG A 798 33.79 -12.59 23.34
CA ARG A 798 34.88 -12.48 24.34
C ARG A 798 36.00 -13.52 24.14
N VAL A 799 36.39 -13.74 22.90
CA VAL A 799 37.55 -14.58 22.56
C VAL A 799 38.78 -13.69 22.48
N PHE A 800 39.52 -13.65 23.59
CA PHE A 800 40.79 -12.94 23.75
C PHE A 800 41.91 -13.96 24.00
N TRP A 801 43.15 -13.60 23.66
CA TRP A 801 44.33 -14.44 23.91
C TRP A 801 44.45 -14.78 25.42
N PRO A 802 44.83 -16.01 25.82
CA PRO A 802 45.32 -17.12 24.98
C PRO A 802 44.23 -17.98 24.31
N LYS A 803 42.94 -17.69 24.52
CA LYS A 803 41.85 -18.47 23.90
C LYS A 803 41.80 -18.23 22.39
N THR A 804 42.13 -19.25 21.61
CA THR A 804 42.08 -19.21 20.15
C THR A 804 40.80 -19.84 19.60
N ILE A 805 40.44 -19.47 18.37
CA ILE A 805 39.36 -20.11 17.59
C ILE A 805 39.66 -19.98 16.11
N ARG A 806 39.45 -21.06 15.34
CA ARG A 806 39.56 -21.06 13.87
C ARG A 806 38.49 -20.14 13.27
N ASN A 807 38.78 -19.51 12.13
CA ASN A 807 37.85 -18.57 11.51
C ASN A 807 36.54 -19.26 11.07
N GLU A 808 36.61 -20.50 10.59
CA GLU A 808 35.43 -21.30 10.21
C GLU A 808 34.49 -21.55 11.39
N ASP A 809 35.02 -21.91 12.55
CA ASP A 809 34.20 -22.20 13.73
C ASP A 809 33.63 -20.92 14.36
N LEU A 810 34.38 -19.80 14.28
CA LEU A 810 33.87 -18.46 14.57
C LEU A 810 32.66 -18.12 13.68
N TRP A 811 32.72 -18.43 12.38
CA TRP A 811 31.61 -18.20 11.45
C TRP A 811 30.43 -19.13 11.73
N LYS A 812 30.65 -20.43 11.97
CA LYS A 812 29.61 -21.40 12.35
C LYS A 812 28.88 -20.97 13.63
N LEU A 813 29.61 -20.65 14.70
CA LEU A 813 29.04 -20.20 15.98
C LEU A 813 28.23 -18.92 15.86
N CYS A 814 28.65 -18.00 14.99
CA CYS A 814 27.95 -16.74 14.74
C CYS A 814 26.89 -16.82 13.64
N ARG A 815 26.73 -17.98 12.97
CA ARG A 815 25.89 -18.16 11.76
C ARG A 815 26.21 -17.15 10.65
N GLN A 816 27.49 -16.82 10.49
CA GLN A 816 28.00 -15.87 9.51
C GLN A 816 28.60 -16.58 8.30
N SER A 817 28.74 -15.85 7.18
CA SER A 817 29.49 -16.27 6.00
C SER A 817 30.70 -15.36 5.77
N PRO A 818 31.71 -15.79 4.99
CA PRO A 818 32.80 -14.93 4.56
C PRO A 818 32.28 -13.68 3.83
N ILE A 819 32.86 -12.52 4.14
CA ILE A 819 32.37 -11.21 3.69
C ILE A 819 32.41 -11.07 2.17
N GLY A 820 33.39 -11.70 1.50
CA GLY A 820 33.49 -11.74 0.04
C GLY A 820 32.28 -12.40 -0.62
N LYS A 821 31.73 -13.48 -0.04
CA LYS A 821 30.50 -14.12 -0.55
C LYS A 821 29.28 -13.21 -0.40
N GLU A 822 29.20 -12.42 0.67
CA GLU A 822 28.10 -11.47 0.84
C GLU A 822 28.21 -10.29 -0.15
N ILE A 823 29.41 -9.74 -0.35
CA ILE A 823 29.68 -8.66 -1.33
C ILE A 823 29.34 -9.14 -2.74
N ALA A 824 29.83 -10.32 -3.14
CA ALA A 824 29.50 -10.93 -4.43
C ALA A 824 27.98 -11.10 -4.59
N LYS A 825 27.28 -11.64 -3.57
CA LYS A 825 25.83 -11.84 -3.60
C LYS A 825 25.06 -10.52 -3.72
N ARG A 826 25.52 -9.44 -3.07
CA ARG A 826 24.94 -8.09 -3.19
C ARG A 826 25.18 -7.50 -4.58
N LYS A 827 26.44 -7.49 -5.05
CA LYS A 827 26.84 -7.00 -6.37
C LYS A 827 26.05 -7.68 -7.49
N TRP A 828 26.03 -9.01 -7.55
CA TRP A 828 25.33 -9.76 -8.60
C TRP A 828 23.80 -9.62 -8.52
N ARG A 829 23.21 -9.46 -7.33
CA ARG A 829 21.79 -9.10 -7.19
C ARG A 829 21.49 -7.72 -7.76
N TRP A 830 22.37 -6.75 -7.53
CA TRP A 830 22.24 -5.38 -8.05
C TRP A 830 22.44 -5.34 -9.58
N ILE A 831 23.50 -5.95 -10.12
CA ILE A 831 23.76 -6.00 -11.58
C ILE A 831 22.52 -6.48 -12.35
N GLY A 832 21.94 -7.61 -11.96
CA GLY A 832 20.74 -8.11 -12.65
C GLY A 832 19.51 -7.22 -12.45
N HIS A 833 19.41 -6.46 -11.35
CA HIS A 833 18.36 -5.47 -11.17
C HIS A 833 18.53 -4.29 -12.13
N THR A 834 19.77 -3.84 -12.36
CA THR A 834 20.11 -2.78 -13.33
C THR A 834 19.84 -3.24 -14.76
N VAL A 835 20.35 -4.41 -15.18
CA VAL A 835 20.14 -4.96 -16.54
C VAL A 835 18.65 -5.06 -16.90
N ARG A 836 17.80 -5.53 -15.98
CA ARG A 836 16.34 -5.64 -16.18
C ARG A 836 15.60 -4.31 -16.35
N ARG A 837 16.24 -3.14 -16.20
CA ARG A 837 15.60 -1.83 -16.43
C ARG A 837 15.59 -1.41 -17.91
N GLY A 838 16.25 -2.15 -18.78
CA GLY A 838 16.35 -1.84 -20.21
C GLY A 838 17.64 -1.13 -20.60
N ALA A 839 17.85 -1.04 -21.91
CA ALA A 839 19.09 -0.61 -22.53
C ALA A 839 19.35 0.91 -22.47
N THR A 840 18.35 1.74 -22.17
CA THR A 840 18.47 3.20 -22.08
C THR A 840 18.99 3.70 -20.73
N ASN A 841 19.02 2.84 -19.70
CA ASN A 841 19.41 3.28 -18.36
C ASN A 841 20.92 3.57 -18.27
N ALA A 842 21.30 4.74 -17.77
CA ALA A 842 22.70 5.16 -17.62
C ALA A 842 23.57 4.10 -16.90
N ALA A 843 23.10 3.47 -15.83
CA ALA A 843 23.89 2.44 -15.13
C ALA A 843 24.03 1.13 -15.92
N THR A 844 23.08 0.80 -16.81
CA THR A 844 23.19 -0.34 -17.73
C THR A 844 24.22 -0.07 -18.82
N ILE A 845 24.17 1.10 -19.45
CA ILE A 845 25.07 1.47 -20.55
C ILE A 845 26.50 1.68 -20.04
N ALA A 846 26.67 2.21 -18.82
CA ALA A 846 27.97 2.39 -18.18
C ALA A 846 28.79 1.10 -18.13
N PHE A 847 28.15 -0.06 -18.02
CA PHE A 847 28.85 -1.35 -18.04
C PHE A 847 29.63 -1.59 -19.35
N ASP A 848 29.14 -1.06 -20.47
CA ASP A 848 29.73 -1.28 -21.79
C ASP A 848 30.48 -0.07 -22.35
N TRP A 849 30.16 1.14 -21.87
CA TRP A 849 30.73 2.42 -22.32
C TRP A 849 32.27 2.47 -22.32
N ARG A 850 32.83 3.21 -23.28
CA ARG A 850 34.25 3.54 -23.45
C ARG A 850 34.37 4.94 -24.10
N PRO A 851 35.41 5.74 -23.81
CA PRO A 851 35.64 7.01 -24.48
C PRO A 851 35.90 6.80 -25.99
N PRO A 852 35.26 7.57 -26.91
CA PRO A 852 35.40 7.35 -28.35
C PRO A 852 36.83 7.54 -28.88
N ASN A 853 37.51 8.58 -28.40
CA ASN A 853 38.77 9.08 -28.98
C ASN A 853 40.02 8.74 -28.13
N GLY A 854 39.85 7.90 -27.10
CA GLY A 854 40.92 7.58 -26.16
C GLY A 854 41.91 6.54 -26.73
N LYS A 855 43.20 6.68 -26.39
CA LYS A 855 44.21 5.63 -26.61
C LYS A 855 44.56 4.99 -25.28
N ARG A 856 44.41 3.67 -25.19
CA ARG A 856 44.77 2.89 -24.00
C ARG A 856 46.25 3.11 -23.65
N ALA A 857 46.54 3.30 -22.36
CA ALA A 857 47.92 3.36 -21.87
C ALA A 857 48.71 2.08 -22.23
N ARG A 858 50.00 2.24 -22.58
CA ARG A 858 50.93 1.13 -22.77
C ARG A 858 51.24 0.49 -21.40
N GLY A 859 51.21 -0.84 -21.32
CA GLY A 859 51.54 -1.60 -20.12
C GLY A 859 50.44 -2.59 -19.69
N ARG A 860 50.63 -3.23 -18.52
CA ARG A 860 49.66 -4.18 -17.96
C ARG A 860 48.35 -3.45 -17.59
N PRO A 861 47.18 -3.94 -18.03
CA PRO A 861 45.90 -3.32 -17.68
C PRO A 861 45.65 -3.30 -16.16
N VAL A 862 45.25 -2.15 -15.64
CA VAL A 862 44.80 -2.00 -14.25
C VAL A 862 43.50 -2.78 -14.04
N GLN A 863 43.31 -3.41 -12.88
CA GLN A 863 42.08 -4.11 -12.56
C GLN A 863 40.95 -3.10 -12.26
N THR A 864 39.99 -2.99 -13.18
CA THR A 864 38.78 -2.18 -13.07
C THR A 864 37.62 -2.98 -12.47
N TRP A 865 36.55 -2.30 -12.04
CA TRP A 865 35.29 -2.94 -11.63
C TRP A 865 34.75 -3.84 -12.75
N ARG A 866 34.73 -3.35 -13.99
CA ARG A 866 34.31 -4.11 -15.18
C ARG A 866 35.11 -5.41 -15.36
N ARG A 867 36.44 -5.36 -15.22
CA ARG A 867 37.29 -6.56 -15.25
C ARG A 867 37.02 -7.53 -14.11
N SER A 868 36.68 -7.06 -12.91
CA SER A 868 36.28 -7.94 -11.81
C SER A 868 35.05 -8.76 -12.20
N VAL A 869 34.04 -8.08 -12.75
CA VAL A 869 32.78 -8.68 -13.18
C VAL A 869 32.98 -9.66 -14.36
N GLU A 870 33.77 -9.28 -15.36
CA GLU A 870 34.13 -10.17 -16.48
C GLU A 870 34.93 -11.40 -16.02
N ASN A 871 35.90 -11.24 -15.11
CA ASN A 871 36.70 -12.35 -14.60
C ASN A 871 35.85 -13.33 -13.77
N GLU A 872 34.92 -12.82 -12.96
CA GLU A 872 33.98 -13.64 -12.17
C GLU A 872 33.04 -14.47 -13.06
N LEU A 873 32.61 -13.93 -14.21
CA LEU A 873 31.81 -14.70 -15.18
C LEU A 873 32.63 -15.75 -15.93
N ARG A 874 33.85 -15.41 -16.35
CA ARG A 874 34.77 -16.39 -16.99
C ARG A 874 35.09 -17.55 -16.04
N ALA A 875 35.27 -17.27 -14.74
CA ALA A 875 35.44 -18.30 -13.71
C ALA A 875 34.21 -19.19 -13.50
N ALA A 876 33.02 -18.76 -13.95
CA ALA A 876 31.79 -19.54 -13.99
C ALA A 876 31.45 -20.09 -15.39
N GLY A 877 32.35 -19.96 -16.37
CA GLY A 877 32.16 -20.45 -17.74
C GLY A 877 31.14 -19.65 -18.57
N LEU A 878 30.91 -18.37 -18.24
CA LEU A 878 29.85 -17.55 -18.86
C LEU A 878 30.39 -16.26 -19.49
N SER A 879 29.71 -15.81 -20.53
CA SER A 879 29.91 -14.50 -21.17
C SER A 879 29.00 -13.41 -20.59
N TRP A 880 29.32 -12.14 -20.88
CA TRP A 880 28.49 -10.99 -20.48
C TRP A 880 27.12 -10.97 -21.17
N SER A 881 27.04 -11.45 -22.41
CA SER A 881 25.81 -11.61 -23.19
C SER A 881 24.88 -12.67 -22.59
N GLU A 882 25.40 -13.85 -22.24
CA GLU A 882 24.63 -14.91 -21.57
C GLU A 882 24.16 -14.47 -20.19
N ALA A 883 25.00 -13.75 -19.45
CA ALA A 883 24.61 -13.16 -18.17
C ALA A 883 23.45 -12.16 -18.34
N LYS A 884 23.49 -11.29 -19.36
CA LYS A 884 22.39 -10.34 -19.65
C LYS A 884 21.09 -11.06 -19.99
N SER A 885 21.11 -12.05 -20.88
CA SER A 885 19.91 -12.85 -21.21
C SER A 885 19.39 -13.61 -19.98
N THR A 886 20.27 -14.22 -19.19
CA THR A 886 19.90 -14.90 -17.94
C THR A 886 19.31 -13.93 -16.90
N ALA A 887 19.67 -12.65 -16.94
CA ALA A 887 19.16 -11.64 -16.03
C ALA A 887 17.67 -11.33 -16.25
N GLU A 888 17.10 -11.57 -17.44
CA GLU A 888 15.68 -11.34 -17.73
C GLU A 888 14.79 -12.21 -16.83
N ASP A 889 15.15 -13.50 -16.67
CA ASP A 889 14.48 -14.43 -15.77
C ASP A 889 15.00 -14.27 -14.33
N ARG A 890 14.15 -13.72 -13.46
CA ARG A 890 14.47 -13.49 -12.04
C ARG A 890 14.74 -14.78 -11.24
N ARG A 891 14.25 -15.95 -11.67
CA ARG A 891 14.57 -17.25 -11.06
C ARG A 891 15.93 -17.75 -11.53
N LYS A 892 16.18 -17.82 -12.85
CA LYS A 892 17.48 -18.23 -13.39
C LYS A 892 18.61 -17.34 -12.89
N TRP A 893 18.39 -16.02 -12.82
CA TRP A 893 19.36 -15.08 -12.25
C TRP A 893 19.68 -15.36 -10.77
N ARG A 894 18.70 -15.78 -9.96
CA ARG A 894 18.96 -16.14 -8.55
C ARG A 894 19.85 -17.38 -8.45
N THR A 895 19.58 -18.41 -9.24
CA THR A 895 20.43 -19.61 -9.32
C THR A 895 21.84 -19.25 -9.76
N LEU A 896 21.98 -18.44 -10.82
CA LEU A 896 23.28 -17.98 -11.31
C LEU A 896 24.06 -17.18 -10.25
N VAL A 897 23.41 -16.26 -9.53
CA VAL A 897 24.05 -15.55 -8.41
C VAL A 897 24.56 -16.52 -7.34
N GLU A 898 23.84 -17.60 -7.06
CA GLU A 898 24.26 -18.60 -6.07
C GLU A 898 25.45 -19.43 -6.58
N THR A 899 25.45 -19.84 -7.85
CA THR A 899 26.60 -20.46 -8.52
C THR A 899 27.84 -19.56 -8.50
N LEU A 900 27.71 -18.29 -8.87
CA LEU A 900 28.82 -17.31 -8.85
C LEU A 900 29.39 -17.11 -7.43
N CYS A 901 28.54 -17.20 -6.40
CA CYS A 901 28.97 -17.10 -5.00
C CYS A 901 29.58 -18.40 -4.43
N THR A 902 29.42 -19.54 -5.12
CA THR A 902 30.08 -20.81 -4.77
C THR A 902 31.36 -21.04 -5.56
N SER A 903 31.40 -20.73 -6.86
CA SER A 903 32.59 -20.86 -7.71
C SER A 903 33.65 -19.76 -7.50
N GLY A 904 33.25 -18.58 -7.01
CA GLY A 904 34.15 -17.46 -6.73
C GLY A 904 35.06 -17.59 -5.50
N VAL A 905 35.33 -18.80 -5.01
CA VAL A 905 36.32 -19.06 -3.95
C VAL A 905 37.58 -19.67 -4.58
N PRO A 906 38.68 -18.90 -4.69
CA PRO A 906 39.99 -19.46 -5.01
C PRO A 906 40.64 -20.09 -3.76
#